data_AF-A0A0T6AGH9-F1
#
_entry.id   AF-A0A0T6AGH9-F1
#
_cell.length_a   1.000
_cell.length_b   1.000
_cell.length_c   1.000
_cell.angle_alpha   90.00
_cell.angle_beta   90.00
_cell.angle_gamma   90.00
#
_symmetry.space_group_name_H-M   'P 1'
#
loop_
_entity.id
_entity.type
_entity.pdbx_description
1 polymer ?
#
loop_
_entity_poly.entity_id
_entity_poly.type
_entity_poly.pdbx_seq_one_letter_code
_entity_poly.pdbx_strand_id
1 'polypeptide(L)'
;MGAFRVLAILSALFLAVPALLSSGETAPQGTAPVIDSISFQVASPHLISYEELAGLVTVRPGDLLTPAAVRESIRRLNRKSLFRELVAYVREDGGKAQILFFLRPLPVVTEIEVSGQKRIAASQILAASRIRRGSPVEGEDLSRAREAVLSVMKGKGLLNAAVSVSAICNADTGTGKVRIEVREESPAVVREVRVPGAVFFPRERLEELLGVSVGSPFDFPEWEKGVNRLRGAYKREGFVTVHISEPGVSCEDGVGLCPAARVEEGPRYEIAWAGADRFSVGALEKASGIYAEEGEFTEGGLVYDLTSRLLSFYRERKYLKASIDIGVEEKPEGGRRLTVLIVEGKAGYLKTVRFTGNANIKGERLQNQMLSTERGFFHYLTGSGKFDEAEWNDDLAALIGLYQKEGFARARISSVDTDWDDGGGITATIHMEEGPRYKLREISVQGNDHFLRAELLRLIGNREGRYVDYAGLDQDEEAVTAHYRNAGYLDVSVKARFEPDEGKDTSAFRFDIVEGPRYRLGKVVVRGNLLTDSVVVYREVTIPEGRAAGEKDLMTFQQAVFGTGLYRTVRLHQVRRPDEGIVDLIVEVEETLFFEFEFGAGYGTDTGARGFVGAKSKNLNERGRRLSARITASQKEQNYLADLREPWVFGNRWKWEGGVTAFHQEAERESFSLRKTSVVTSINKTIFERSSVSIQYELSRDRVFNVTAGAILSPEDQGSATISAVRGLFVLDFRDDPFNPKRGSFNSGSVEFASSFLGSEVDYYKVIGQSSWYFPLFRRNAFVASGRAGMVRPLRNTLEVPIQKRFFLGGRTTVRGFQEESLGPRGADGTPTGGDYMVNGNAELRVPLQYGFIVAVFLDAGSVWFPGSTENGFDLRESAGLGLRYVTPIGPISLDYGWKLDRREGESSSEWHFTIGAVF
;
A
#
# COMPACT_ATOMS: atom_id res chain seq x y z
N MET A 1 66.46 -41.53 -10.31
CA MET A 1 67.75 -41.38 -11.00
C MET A 1 68.08 -39.89 -11.07
N GLY A 2 69.20 -39.46 -10.46
CA GLY A 2 69.83 -38.13 -10.56
C GLY A 2 69.05 -36.93 -9.96
N ALA A 3 69.11 -36.63 -8.65
CA ALA A 3 70.14 -35.84 -7.92
C ALA A 3 69.94 -34.30 -8.11
N PHE A 4 69.84 -33.39 -7.11
CA PHE A 4 70.57 -33.19 -5.85
C PHE A 4 69.82 -32.24 -4.85
N ARG A 5 69.77 -32.64 -3.55
CA ARG A 5 69.93 -31.91 -2.24
C ARG A 5 69.21 -30.56 -1.96
N VAL A 6 68.45 -30.29 -0.88
CA VAL A 6 68.38 -30.62 0.59
C VAL A 6 69.31 -29.81 1.53
N LEU A 7 68.73 -29.38 2.68
CA LEU A 7 69.23 -28.84 3.98
C LEU A 7 69.13 -27.30 4.18
N ALA A 8 68.82 -26.72 5.36
CA ALA A 8 68.39 -27.21 6.67
C ALA A 8 68.00 -26.03 7.60
N ILE A 9 67.36 -26.38 8.71
CA ILE A 9 66.90 -25.61 9.89
C ILE A 9 68.08 -25.21 10.80
N LEU A 10 68.04 -24.04 11.49
CA LEU A 10 68.33 -23.86 12.95
C LEU A 10 68.57 -22.39 13.38
N SER A 11 67.68 -21.92 14.27
CA SER A 11 67.89 -21.24 15.58
C SER A 11 68.84 -20.04 15.83
N ALA A 12 68.26 -19.08 16.58
CA ALA A 12 68.78 -18.33 17.74
C ALA A 12 69.66 -17.07 17.53
N LEU A 13 69.26 -15.92 18.13
CA LEU A 13 69.82 -15.44 19.43
C LEU A 13 69.13 -14.15 19.95
N PHE A 14 68.80 -14.20 21.25
CA PHE A 14 68.80 -13.18 22.31
C PHE A 14 69.16 -11.71 22.02
N LEU A 15 68.41 -10.77 22.62
CA LEU A 15 68.84 -9.97 23.80
C LEU A 15 67.72 -9.04 24.32
N ALA A 16 67.74 -8.81 25.63
CA ALA A 16 66.82 -7.99 26.42
C ALA A 16 67.47 -6.65 26.85
N VAL A 17 66.64 -5.78 27.47
CA VAL A 17 66.97 -4.67 28.41
C VAL A 17 67.24 -3.27 27.78
N PRO A 18 66.92 -2.10 28.41
CA PRO A 18 66.04 -1.77 29.55
C PRO A 18 65.00 -0.64 29.30
N ALA A 19 64.12 -0.46 30.29
CA ALA A 19 63.41 0.79 30.58
C ALA A 19 64.35 1.96 30.89
N LEU A 20 63.99 3.15 30.40
CA LEU A 20 64.53 4.43 30.85
C LEU A 20 63.35 5.37 31.14
N LEU A 21 63.15 5.65 32.42
CA LEU A 21 62.43 6.82 32.90
C LEU A 21 63.23 8.06 32.47
N SER A 22 62.62 8.94 31.68
CA SER A 22 63.08 10.33 31.57
C SER A 22 61.99 11.26 32.09
N SER A 23 62.42 12.07 33.05
CA SER A 23 61.77 13.23 33.65
C SER A 23 61.09 14.15 32.63
N GLY A 24 60.01 14.78 33.08
CA GLY A 24 59.22 15.72 32.29
C GLY A 24 60.02 16.92 31.78
N GLU A 25 59.81 17.20 30.50
CA GLU A 25 59.93 18.52 29.91
C GLU A 25 58.50 19.00 29.60
N THR A 26 58.09 20.07 30.26
CA THR A 26 56.92 20.85 29.87
C THR A 26 57.17 21.44 28.49
N ALA A 27 56.52 20.90 27.47
CA ALA A 27 56.45 21.53 26.15
C ALA A 27 55.71 22.88 26.25
N PRO A 28 56.14 23.91 25.51
CA PRO A 28 55.49 25.22 25.52
C PRO A 28 54.06 25.10 24.96
N GLN A 29 53.11 25.81 25.56
CA GLN A 29 51.76 26.01 25.01
C GLN A 29 51.86 26.79 23.71
N GLY A 30 52.07 26.08 22.60
CA GLY A 30 51.78 26.60 21.26
C GLY A 30 50.29 26.83 21.15
N THR A 31 49.89 28.03 20.72
CA THR A 31 48.51 28.32 20.31
C THR A 31 48.06 27.28 19.29
N ALA A 32 46.96 26.58 19.56
CA ALA A 32 46.43 25.57 18.64
C ALA A 32 46.25 26.18 17.24
N PRO A 33 46.75 25.51 16.17
CA PRO A 33 46.72 26.09 14.84
C PRO A 33 45.28 26.25 14.34
N VAL A 34 45.03 27.31 13.58
CA VAL A 34 43.72 27.59 12.99
C VAL A 34 43.56 26.76 11.71
N ILE A 35 42.44 26.07 11.56
CA ILE A 35 42.17 25.23 10.39
C ILE A 35 42.01 26.13 9.15
N ASP A 36 42.90 25.97 8.17
CA ASP A 36 42.94 26.76 6.95
C ASP A 36 42.10 26.12 5.84
N SER A 37 42.15 24.79 5.71
CA SER A 37 41.33 24.03 4.76
C SER A 37 41.06 22.60 5.20
N ILE A 38 39.93 22.06 4.72
CA ILE A 38 39.53 20.66 4.90
C ILE A 38 39.29 20.07 3.52
N SER A 39 39.97 18.97 3.23
CA SER A 39 39.78 18.21 1.99
C SER A 39 39.41 16.76 2.31
N PHE A 40 38.66 16.16 1.39
CA PHE A 40 38.30 14.75 1.44
C PHE A 40 38.91 14.09 0.21
N GLN A 41 39.69 13.04 0.43
CA GLN A 41 40.11 12.16 -0.64
C GLN A 41 39.30 10.87 -0.50
N VAL A 42 38.31 10.75 -1.37
CA VAL A 42 37.50 9.53 -1.50
C VAL A 42 37.84 8.93 -2.83
N ALA A 43 38.16 7.64 -2.83
CA ALA A 43 38.57 6.97 -4.05
C ALA A 43 37.41 6.82 -5.07
N SER A 44 36.16 7.13 -4.67
CA SER A 44 35.02 7.32 -5.58
C SER A 44 34.03 8.38 -5.10
N PRO A 45 33.68 9.38 -5.91
CA PRO A 45 32.67 10.39 -5.58
C PRO A 45 31.21 9.94 -5.77
N HIS A 46 30.95 8.74 -6.32
CA HIS A 46 29.61 8.32 -6.74
C HIS A 46 28.72 7.73 -5.63
N LEU A 47 29.27 7.45 -4.45
CA LEU A 47 28.54 6.89 -3.31
C LEU A 47 28.17 7.92 -2.24
N ILE A 48 28.88 9.06 -2.19
CA ILE A 48 28.66 10.13 -1.21
C ILE A 48 29.22 11.46 -1.75
N SER A 49 28.42 12.53 -1.72
CA SER A 49 28.85 13.84 -2.23
C SER A 49 29.83 14.53 -1.28
N TYR A 50 30.63 15.46 -1.79
CA TYR A 50 31.52 16.30 -0.95
C TYR A 50 30.73 17.05 0.14
N GLU A 51 29.54 17.57 -0.22
CA GLU A 51 28.65 18.28 0.70
C GLU A 51 28.20 17.38 1.86
N GLU A 52 27.91 16.11 1.57
CA GLU A 52 27.54 15.12 2.58
C GLU A 52 28.72 14.80 3.52
N LEU A 53 29.94 14.65 2.98
CA LEU A 53 31.16 14.43 3.77
C LEU A 53 31.52 15.62 4.65
N ALA A 54 31.49 16.83 4.08
CA ALA A 54 31.70 18.08 4.80
C ALA A 54 30.66 18.26 5.90
N GLY A 55 29.41 17.88 5.64
CA GLY A 55 28.32 17.85 6.61
C GLY A 55 28.54 16.88 7.77
N LEU A 56 29.37 15.83 7.63
CA LEU A 56 29.63 14.79 8.63
C LEU A 56 30.80 15.08 9.57
N VAL A 57 31.72 15.94 9.15
CA VAL A 57 32.83 16.44 9.96
C VAL A 57 32.33 17.50 10.95
N THR A 58 33.02 17.67 12.08
CA THR A 58 32.69 18.69 13.11
C THR A 58 33.56 19.92 13.04
N VAL A 59 34.74 19.82 12.42
CA VAL A 59 35.67 20.92 12.20
C VAL A 59 35.34 21.71 10.93
N ARG A 60 35.59 23.02 10.94
CA ARG A 60 35.44 23.93 9.81
C ARG A 60 36.70 24.79 9.60
N PRO A 61 36.96 25.31 8.38
CA PRO A 61 37.98 26.33 8.19
C PRO A 61 37.69 27.55 9.08
N GLY A 62 38.68 28.01 9.83
CA GLY A 62 38.60 29.07 10.84
C GLY A 62 38.54 28.58 12.29
N ASP A 63 38.24 27.30 12.55
CA ASP A 63 38.22 26.75 13.91
C ASP A 63 39.64 26.48 14.45
N LEU A 64 39.80 26.47 15.77
CA LEU A 64 41.02 25.97 16.41
C LEU A 64 41.10 24.45 16.30
N LEU A 65 42.24 23.92 15.83
CA LEU A 65 42.45 22.48 15.74
C LEU A 65 42.50 21.86 17.14
N THR A 66 41.54 20.98 17.46
CA THR A 66 41.58 20.18 18.68
C THR A 66 41.55 18.68 18.37
N PRO A 67 42.34 17.85 19.07
CA PRO A 67 42.28 16.39 18.94
C PRO A 67 40.91 15.79 19.26
N ALA A 68 40.08 16.49 20.04
CA ALA A 68 38.70 16.07 20.33
C ALA A 68 37.78 16.25 19.10
N ALA A 69 37.87 17.38 18.41
CA ALA A 69 37.04 17.65 17.23
C ALA A 69 37.40 16.75 16.04
N VAL A 70 38.69 16.47 15.81
CA VAL A 70 39.11 15.50 14.78
C VAL A 70 38.61 14.09 15.10
N ARG A 71 38.75 13.64 16.36
CA ARG A 71 38.22 12.33 16.78
C ARG A 71 36.71 12.22 16.64
N GLU A 72 35.96 13.27 16.97
CA GLU A 72 34.51 13.28 16.81
C GLU A 72 34.11 13.28 15.32
N SER A 73 34.85 13.98 14.46
CA SER A 73 34.67 13.92 13.00
C SER A 73 34.88 12.50 12.46
N ILE A 74 35.95 11.82 12.89
CA ILE A 74 36.24 10.42 12.57
C ILE A 74 35.10 9.50 13.04
N ARG A 75 34.61 9.66 14.27
CA ARG A 75 33.49 8.86 14.80
C ARG A 75 32.22 9.05 13.99
N ARG A 76 31.87 10.28 13.61
CA ARG A 76 30.66 10.58 12.83
C ARG A 76 30.73 9.99 11.42
N LEU A 77 31.90 10.06 10.79
CA LEU A 77 32.12 9.41 9.50
C LEU A 77 32.08 7.87 9.60
N ASN A 78 32.60 7.26 10.67
CA ASN A 78 32.50 5.82 10.89
C ASN A 78 31.06 5.34 11.14
N ARG A 79 30.19 6.15 11.76
CA ARG A 79 28.77 5.80 11.99
C ARG A 79 27.96 5.61 10.70
N LYS A 80 28.45 6.10 9.56
CA LYS A 80 27.83 5.84 8.27
C LYS A 80 27.92 4.37 7.86
N SER A 81 28.86 3.60 8.41
CA SER A 81 29.19 2.25 7.95
C SER A 81 29.49 2.17 6.44
N LEU A 82 29.89 3.30 5.83
CA LEU A 82 30.18 3.42 4.40
C LEU A 82 31.67 3.32 4.08
N PHE A 83 32.53 3.25 5.10
CA PHE A 83 33.99 3.28 4.94
C PHE A 83 34.62 2.09 5.66
N ARG A 84 35.51 1.40 4.95
CA ARG A 84 36.34 0.32 5.51
C ARG A 84 37.52 0.89 6.29
N GLU A 85 38.06 2.01 5.83
CA GLU A 85 39.21 2.66 6.45
C GLU A 85 39.02 4.17 6.41
N LEU A 86 39.36 4.80 7.51
CA LEU A 86 39.24 6.23 7.70
C LEU A 86 40.45 6.76 8.42
N VAL A 87 41.20 7.62 7.73
CA VAL A 87 42.40 8.26 8.28
C VAL A 87 42.28 9.77 8.10
N ALA A 88 42.56 10.53 9.15
CA ALA A 88 42.69 11.98 9.05
C ALA A 88 44.17 12.35 9.12
N TYR A 89 44.69 12.97 8.07
CA TYR A 89 46.01 13.56 8.05
C TYR A 89 45.90 15.05 8.39
N VAL A 90 46.70 15.49 9.35
CA VAL A 90 46.80 16.90 9.72
C VAL A 90 48.20 17.37 9.37
N ARG A 91 48.28 18.43 8.56
CA ARG A 91 49.53 19.13 8.27
C ARG A 91 49.46 20.51 8.89
N GLU A 92 50.40 20.81 9.79
CA GLU A 92 50.52 22.11 10.44
C GLU A 92 51.66 22.89 9.79
N ASP A 93 51.41 24.14 9.40
CA ASP A 93 52.41 25.05 8.85
C ASP A 93 52.10 26.49 9.26
N GLY A 94 53.06 27.20 9.86
CA GLY A 94 52.91 28.62 10.24
C GLY A 94 51.72 28.97 11.13
N GLY A 95 51.29 28.07 12.04
CA GLY A 95 50.12 28.29 12.91
C GLY A 95 48.77 28.02 12.23
N LYS A 96 48.78 27.46 11.02
CA LYS A 96 47.61 27.01 10.27
C LYS A 96 47.63 25.49 10.10
N ALA A 97 46.45 24.87 10.11
CA ALA A 97 46.28 23.43 9.95
C ALA A 97 45.48 23.10 8.69
N GLN A 98 45.97 22.17 7.89
CA GLN A 98 45.23 21.57 6.77
C GLN A 98 44.87 20.13 7.13
N ILE A 99 43.58 19.80 7.01
CA ILE A 99 43.07 18.46 7.35
C ILE A 99 42.66 17.75 6.07
N LEU A 100 43.22 16.56 5.85
CA LEU A 100 42.83 15.65 4.77
C LEU A 100 42.20 14.41 5.38
N PHE A 101 40.90 14.21 5.14
CA PHE A 101 40.23 12.96 5.45
C PHE A 101 40.38 12.01 4.26
N PHE A 102 41.17 10.96 4.44
CA PHE A 102 41.31 9.86 3.49
C PHE A 102 40.28 8.78 3.84
N LEU A 103 39.32 8.58 2.94
CA LEU A 103 38.18 7.69 3.12
C LEU A 103 38.23 6.56 2.10
N ARG A 104 38.40 5.32 2.56
CA ARG A 104 38.30 4.13 1.71
C ARG A 104 36.90 3.53 1.84
N PRO A 105 36.06 3.56 0.80
CA PRO A 105 34.68 3.09 0.87
C PRO A 105 34.59 1.59 1.20
N LEU A 106 33.55 1.22 1.93
CA LEU A 106 33.12 -0.16 2.10
C LEU A 106 32.43 -0.56 0.78
N PRO A 107 32.91 -1.61 0.09
CA PRO A 107 32.31 -2.02 -1.17
C PRO A 107 30.85 -2.42 -0.98
N VAL A 108 29.96 -1.87 -1.81
CA VAL A 108 28.53 -2.23 -1.85
C VAL A 108 28.22 -3.05 -3.09
N VAL A 109 27.26 -3.97 -2.99
CA VAL A 109 26.86 -4.83 -4.10
C VAL A 109 26.20 -3.97 -5.19
N THR A 110 26.87 -3.79 -6.33
CA THR A 110 26.32 -3.06 -7.48
C THR A 110 25.82 -4.00 -8.57
N GLU A 111 26.50 -5.14 -8.72
CA GLU A 111 26.20 -6.16 -9.71
C GLU A 111 26.23 -7.54 -9.05
N ILE A 112 25.30 -8.40 -9.46
CA ILE A 112 25.27 -9.80 -9.06
C ILE A 112 25.23 -10.63 -10.34
N GLU A 113 26.25 -11.44 -10.54
CA GLU A 113 26.39 -12.34 -11.68
C GLU A 113 26.21 -13.78 -11.19
N VAL A 114 25.33 -14.54 -11.87
CA VAL A 114 25.13 -15.96 -11.61
C VAL A 114 25.61 -16.74 -12.84
N SER A 115 26.56 -17.64 -12.65
CA SER A 115 27.18 -18.41 -13.73
C SER A 115 27.41 -19.88 -13.35
N GLY A 116 27.46 -20.75 -14.37
CA GLY A 116 27.69 -22.19 -14.22
C GLY A 116 26.43 -23.03 -14.00
N GLN A 117 25.27 -22.39 -13.84
CA GLN A 117 23.96 -23.04 -13.74
C GLN A 117 23.55 -23.67 -15.09
N LYS A 118 22.96 -24.87 -15.03
CA LYS A 118 22.46 -25.59 -16.22
C LYS A 118 21.00 -25.99 -16.03
N ARG A 119 20.63 -26.45 -14.84
CA ARG A 119 19.30 -26.97 -14.50
C ARG A 119 18.48 -25.99 -13.66
N ILE A 120 19.12 -25.17 -12.83
CA ILE A 120 18.42 -24.20 -11.97
C ILE A 120 18.43 -22.82 -12.62
N ALA A 121 17.28 -22.15 -12.65
CA ALA A 121 17.20 -20.80 -13.20
C ALA A 121 18.00 -19.80 -12.34
N ALA A 122 18.71 -18.87 -13.00
CA ALA A 122 19.51 -17.85 -12.32
C ALA A 122 18.69 -17.00 -11.33
N SER A 123 17.41 -16.75 -11.63
CA SER A 123 16.49 -16.01 -10.75
C SER A 123 16.23 -16.73 -9.42
N GLN A 124 16.16 -18.06 -9.42
CA GLN A 124 15.97 -18.85 -8.20
C GLN A 124 17.22 -18.84 -7.33
N ILE A 125 18.41 -18.96 -7.95
CA ILE A 125 19.69 -18.83 -7.26
C ILE A 125 19.84 -17.44 -6.62
N LEU A 126 19.50 -16.39 -7.36
CA LEU A 126 19.54 -15.02 -6.87
C LEU A 126 18.59 -14.83 -5.68
N ALA A 127 17.34 -15.31 -5.77
CA ALA A 127 16.37 -15.22 -4.69
C ALA A 127 16.83 -15.96 -3.43
N ALA A 128 17.40 -17.16 -3.58
CA ALA A 128 17.92 -17.97 -2.48
C ALA A 128 19.13 -17.32 -1.80
N SER A 129 20.00 -16.66 -2.55
CA SER A 129 21.21 -16.01 -2.02
C SER A 129 20.91 -14.92 -0.99
N ARG A 130 19.74 -14.29 -1.07
CA ARG A 130 19.33 -13.11 -0.27
C ARG A 130 20.26 -11.90 -0.38
N ILE A 131 21.29 -11.95 -1.24
CA ILE A 131 22.16 -10.83 -1.54
C ILE A 131 21.37 -9.83 -2.37
N ARG A 132 21.39 -8.55 -1.96
CA ARG A 132 20.67 -7.47 -2.63
C ARG A 132 21.66 -6.44 -3.13
N ARG A 133 21.32 -5.79 -4.25
CA ARG A 133 22.06 -4.61 -4.66
C ARG A 133 21.90 -3.53 -3.59
N GLY A 134 23.00 -2.88 -3.24
CA GLY A 134 23.05 -1.80 -2.26
C GLY A 134 23.35 -2.24 -0.84
N SER A 135 23.41 -3.55 -0.58
CA SER A 135 23.94 -4.06 0.67
C SER A 135 25.48 -3.97 0.68
N PRO A 136 26.11 -3.79 1.84
CA PRO A 136 27.56 -3.94 1.96
C PRO A 136 28.00 -5.35 1.57
N VAL A 137 29.22 -5.49 1.04
CA VAL A 137 29.84 -6.78 0.77
C VAL A 137 30.54 -7.26 2.04
N GLU A 138 29.84 -8.06 2.83
CA GLU A 138 30.37 -8.68 4.06
C GLU A 138 30.64 -10.18 3.89
N GLY A 139 31.75 -10.67 4.45
CA GLY A 139 32.13 -12.08 4.30
C GLY A 139 31.13 -13.07 4.90
N GLU A 140 30.45 -12.69 5.99
CA GLU A 140 29.39 -13.48 6.61
C GLU A 140 28.17 -13.61 5.67
N ASP A 141 27.77 -12.51 5.02
CA ASP A 141 26.67 -12.50 4.05
C ASP A 141 26.94 -13.39 2.84
N LEU A 142 28.17 -13.35 2.30
CA LEU A 142 28.57 -14.23 1.19
C LEU A 142 28.54 -15.71 1.60
N SER A 143 28.91 -16.01 2.86
CA SER A 143 28.90 -17.37 3.41
C SER A 143 27.47 -17.89 3.60
N ARG A 144 26.58 -17.06 4.16
CA ARG A 144 25.15 -17.37 4.30
C ARG A 144 24.48 -17.55 2.94
N ALA A 145 24.80 -16.70 1.97
CA ALA A 145 24.32 -16.83 0.60
C ALA A 145 24.78 -18.13 -0.07
N ARG A 146 26.06 -18.50 0.11
CA ARG A 146 26.61 -19.77 -0.38
C ARG A 146 25.84 -20.95 0.18
N GLU A 147 25.61 -20.97 1.49
CA GLU A 147 24.88 -22.06 2.17
C GLU A 147 23.42 -22.14 1.73
N ALA A 148 22.73 -21.01 1.59
CA ALA A 148 21.36 -20.96 1.10
C ALA A 148 21.23 -21.45 -0.35
N VAL A 149 22.14 -21.03 -1.23
CA VAL A 149 22.17 -21.49 -2.64
C VAL A 149 22.52 -22.98 -2.71
N LEU A 150 23.50 -23.43 -1.92
CA LEU A 150 23.88 -24.84 -1.84
C LEU A 150 22.72 -25.71 -1.32
N SER A 151 21.96 -25.22 -0.35
CA SER A 151 20.75 -25.89 0.15
C SER A 151 19.71 -26.08 -0.96
N VAL A 152 19.45 -25.05 -1.77
CA VAL A 152 18.56 -25.15 -2.93
C VAL A 152 19.07 -26.16 -3.97
N MET A 153 20.37 -26.21 -4.23
CA MET A 153 20.96 -27.18 -5.16
C MET A 153 20.85 -28.62 -4.66
N LYS A 154 21.17 -28.85 -3.38
CA LYS A 154 20.99 -30.15 -2.74
C LYS A 154 19.53 -30.58 -2.79
N GLY A 155 18.60 -29.65 -2.58
CA GLY A 155 17.16 -29.87 -2.75
C GLY A 155 16.78 -30.31 -4.17
N LYS A 156 17.51 -29.91 -5.21
CA LYS A 156 17.34 -30.37 -6.60
C LYS A 156 18.14 -31.64 -6.95
N GLY A 157 18.57 -32.38 -5.93
CA GLY A 157 19.33 -33.64 -6.09
C GLY A 157 20.79 -33.46 -6.50
N LEU A 158 21.30 -32.23 -6.57
CA LEU A 158 22.71 -31.95 -6.89
C LEU A 158 23.56 -32.04 -5.61
N LEU A 159 23.70 -33.27 -5.07
CA LEU A 159 24.32 -33.49 -3.76
C LEU A 159 25.79 -33.06 -3.69
N ASN A 160 26.51 -33.23 -4.79
CA ASN A 160 27.91 -32.84 -4.95
C ASN A 160 28.08 -31.47 -5.60
N ALA A 161 27.01 -30.66 -5.67
CA ALA A 161 27.13 -29.30 -6.17
C ALA A 161 28.14 -28.51 -5.33
N ALA A 162 28.98 -27.74 -6.02
CA ALA A 162 29.84 -26.76 -5.39
C ALA A 162 29.30 -25.37 -5.70
N VAL A 163 29.22 -24.53 -4.67
CA VAL A 163 28.84 -23.13 -4.82
C VAL A 163 30.00 -22.28 -4.31
N SER A 164 30.53 -21.42 -5.17
CA SER A 164 31.45 -20.36 -4.79
C SER A 164 30.71 -19.03 -4.90
N VAL A 165 30.58 -18.35 -3.76
CA VAL A 165 30.14 -16.95 -3.74
C VAL A 165 31.39 -16.12 -3.46
N SER A 166 31.79 -15.31 -4.44
CA SER A 166 32.92 -14.41 -4.33
C SER A 166 32.48 -12.99 -4.65
N ALA A 167 33.24 -12.01 -4.22
CA ALA A 167 32.99 -10.63 -4.57
C ALA A 167 34.29 -9.98 -5.04
N ILE A 168 34.27 -9.43 -6.25
CA ILE A 168 35.34 -8.59 -6.76
C ILE A 168 34.98 -7.18 -6.35
N CYS A 169 35.71 -6.67 -5.35
CA CYS A 169 35.52 -5.34 -4.84
C CYS A 169 36.56 -4.41 -5.44
N ASN A 170 36.12 -3.35 -6.09
CA ASN A 170 37.00 -2.26 -6.48
C ASN A 170 37.02 -1.26 -5.32
N ALA A 171 38.10 -1.28 -4.54
CA ALA A 171 38.29 -0.45 -3.36
C ALA A 171 38.38 1.04 -3.69
N ASP A 172 38.73 1.38 -4.92
CA ASP A 172 38.75 2.77 -5.36
C ASP A 172 37.30 3.22 -5.58
N THR A 173 36.55 2.50 -6.42
CA THR A 173 35.16 2.87 -6.75
C THR A 173 34.13 2.58 -5.64
N GLY A 174 34.47 1.82 -4.61
CA GLY A 174 33.52 1.34 -3.59
C GLY A 174 32.46 0.38 -4.14
N THR A 175 32.70 -0.21 -5.31
CA THR A 175 31.76 -1.13 -5.95
C THR A 175 32.16 -2.58 -5.72
N GLY A 176 31.16 -3.43 -5.52
CA GLY A 176 31.30 -4.87 -5.35
C GLY A 176 30.50 -5.61 -6.41
N LYS A 177 31.19 -6.33 -7.29
CA LYS A 177 30.57 -7.31 -8.17
C LYS A 177 30.57 -8.67 -7.48
N VAL A 178 29.39 -9.11 -7.03
CA VAL A 178 29.22 -10.44 -6.44
C VAL A 178 29.06 -11.44 -7.57
N ARG A 179 29.88 -12.48 -7.57
CA ARG A 179 29.76 -13.60 -8.49
C ARG A 179 29.37 -14.86 -7.72
N ILE A 180 28.23 -15.42 -8.09
CA ILE A 180 27.74 -16.71 -7.62
C ILE A 180 28.04 -17.71 -8.73
N GLU A 181 29.16 -18.40 -8.59
CA GLU A 181 29.57 -19.49 -9.48
C GLU A 181 29.05 -20.80 -8.91
N VAL A 182 28.39 -21.57 -9.76
CA VAL A 182 27.78 -22.83 -9.37
C VAL A 182 28.30 -23.94 -10.26
N ARG A 183 28.75 -25.03 -9.65
CA ARG A 183 29.14 -26.24 -10.38
C ARG A 183 28.09 -27.29 -10.15
N GLU A 184 27.18 -27.38 -11.11
CA GLU A 184 26.23 -28.48 -11.18
C GLU A 184 26.94 -29.74 -11.69
N GLU A 185 27.19 -30.69 -10.79
CA GLU A 185 27.59 -32.05 -11.16
C GLU A 185 26.37 -32.88 -11.58
N SER A 186 26.60 -34.12 -12.00
CA SER A 186 25.48 -35.03 -12.31
C SER A 186 24.57 -35.14 -11.09
N PRO A 187 23.26 -34.88 -11.23
CA PRO A 187 22.34 -35.02 -10.11
C PRO A 187 22.31 -36.47 -9.66
N ALA A 188 22.08 -36.66 -8.38
CA ALA A 188 21.81 -37.98 -7.86
C ALA A 188 20.55 -38.52 -8.54
N VAL A 189 20.71 -39.64 -9.22
CA VAL A 189 19.61 -40.32 -9.89
C VAL A 189 18.91 -41.26 -8.92
N VAL A 190 17.61 -41.41 -9.14
CA VAL A 190 16.79 -42.34 -8.38
C VAL A 190 17.11 -43.75 -8.83
N ARG A 191 17.67 -44.56 -7.92
CA ARG A 191 18.01 -45.96 -8.21
C ARG A 191 16.81 -46.87 -8.04
N GLU A 192 16.03 -46.59 -7.01
CA GLU A 192 14.85 -47.38 -6.64
C GLU A 192 13.91 -46.50 -5.80
N VAL A 193 12.60 -46.59 -6.00
CA VAL A 193 11.61 -45.95 -5.13
C VAL A 193 11.00 -47.03 -4.24
N ARG A 194 11.15 -46.90 -2.92
CA ARG A 194 10.67 -47.90 -1.95
C ARG A 194 9.45 -47.37 -1.21
N VAL A 195 8.28 -47.91 -1.52
CA VAL A 195 7.02 -47.52 -0.85
C VAL A 195 6.46 -48.73 -0.08
N PRO A 196 7.14 -49.20 0.97
CA PRO A 196 6.71 -50.41 1.67
C PRO A 196 5.34 -50.21 2.30
N GLY A 197 4.45 -51.20 2.13
CA GLY A 197 3.07 -51.16 2.62
C GLY A 197 2.06 -50.54 1.66
N ALA A 198 2.49 -49.95 0.53
CA ALA A 198 1.60 -49.56 -0.55
C ALA A 198 1.27 -50.77 -1.44
N VAL A 199 0.07 -51.32 -1.28
CA VAL A 199 -0.43 -52.51 -2.00
C VAL A 199 -1.56 -52.13 -2.96
N PHE A 200 -2.33 -51.10 -2.63
CA PHE A 200 -3.54 -50.72 -3.38
C PHE A 200 -3.26 -50.15 -4.77
N PHE A 201 -2.32 -49.19 -4.87
CA PHE A 201 -1.97 -48.61 -6.16
C PHE A 201 -0.92 -49.46 -6.89
N PRO A 202 -1.08 -49.71 -8.21
CA PRO A 202 -0.05 -50.34 -9.01
C PRO A 202 1.19 -49.43 -9.07
N ARG A 203 2.35 -50.04 -9.29
CA ARG A 203 3.65 -49.38 -9.24
C ARG A 203 3.72 -48.15 -10.14
N GLU A 204 3.17 -48.24 -11.35
CA GLU A 204 3.17 -47.13 -12.33
C GLU A 204 2.44 -45.90 -11.79
N ARG A 205 1.32 -46.12 -11.07
CA ARG A 205 0.52 -45.04 -10.48
C ARG A 205 1.22 -44.43 -9.25
N LEU A 206 1.94 -45.23 -8.47
CA LEU A 206 2.76 -44.73 -7.36
C LEU A 206 3.87 -43.82 -7.87
N GLU A 207 4.59 -44.22 -8.92
CA GLU A 207 5.66 -43.42 -9.54
C GLU A 207 5.12 -42.09 -10.11
N GLU A 208 3.94 -42.12 -10.75
CA GLU A 208 3.27 -40.91 -11.25
C GLU A 208 2.90 -39.93 -10.11
N LEU A 209 2.21 -40.41 -9.06
CA LEU A 209 1.75 -39.56 -7.95
C LEU A 209 2.92 -38.95 -7.17
N LEU A 210 3.94 -39.76 -6.92
CA LEU A 210 5.16 -39.34 -6.22
C LEU A 210 6.01 -38.39 -7.06
N GLY A 211 5.78 -38.31 -8.37
CA GLY A 211 6.54 -37.44 -9.28
C GLY A 211 8.00 -37.89 -9.43
N VAL A 212 8.27 -39.19 -9.26
CA VAL A 212 9.63 -39.75 -9.25
C VAL A 212 9.67 -41.02 -10.08
N SER A 213 10.64 -41.11 -11.00
CA SER A 213 10.87 -42.29 -11.83
C SER A 213 12.29 -42.81 -11.68
N VAL A 214 12.47 -44.13 -11.76
CA VAL A 214 13.81 -44.75 -11.72
C VAL A 214 14.66 -44.23 -12.88
N GLY A 215 15.91 -43.86 -12.60
CA GLY A 215 16.85 -43.26 -13.56
C GLY A 215 16.70 -41.75 -13.74
N SER A 216 15.67 -41.12 -13.19
CA SER A 216 15.49 -39.66 -13.25
C SER A 216 16.29 -38.94 -12.14
N PRO A 217 16.69 -37.67 -12.35
CA PRO A 217 17.23 -36.80 -11.31
C PRO A 217 16.26 -36.63 -10.15
N PHE A 218 16.73 -36.75 -8.91
CA PHE A 218 15.88 -36.59 -7.73
C PHE A 218 15.63 -35.11 -7.37
N ASP A 219 14.41 -34.76 -6.98
CA ASP A 219 14.01 -33.41 -6.55
C ASP A 219 13.27 -33.53 -5.20
N PHE A 220 13.91 -33.10 -4.10
CA PHE A 220 13.40 -33.26 -2.75
C PHE A 220 12.07 -32.52 -2.53
N PRO A 221 11.92 -31.23 -2.89
CA PRO A 221 10.62 -30.55 -2.85
C PRO A 221 9.52 -31.25 -3.65
N GLU A 222 9.85 -31.81 -4.82
CA GLU A 222 8.85 -32.52 -5.63
C GLU A 222 8.47 -33.86 -5.02
N TRP A 223 9.42 -34.57 -4.40
CA TRP A 223 9.17 -35.80 -3.64
C TRP A 223 8.23 -35.56 -2.46
N GLU A 224 8.47 -34.51 -1.67
CA GLU A 224 7.61 -34.14 -0.54
C GLU A 224 6.18 -33.82 -1.00
N LYS A 225 6.04 -33.03 -2.08
CA LYS A 225 4.74 -32.77 -2.72
C LYS A 225 4.12 -34.05 -3.25
N GLY A 226 4.92 -34.94 -3.84
CA GLY A 226 4.49 -36.24 -4.33
C GLY A 226 3.91 -37.11 -3.23
N VAL A 227 4.54 -37.14 -2.05
CA VAL A 227 4.01 -37.84 -0.86
C VAL A 227 2.66 -37.26 -0.44
N ASN A 228 2.50 -35.93 -0.45
CA ASN A 228 1.22 -35.29 -0.15
C ASN A 228 0.14 -35.62 -1.20
N ARG A 229 0.50 -35.62 -2.49
CA ARG A 229 -0.40 -36.06 -3.58
C ARG A 229 -0.80 -37.53 -3.43
N LEU A 230 0.14 -38.39 -3.05
CA LEU A 230 -0.10 -39.81 -2.78
C LEU A 230 -1.07 -39.97 -1.61
N ARG A 231 -0.88 -39.24 -0.51
CA ARG A 231 -1.82 -39.21 0.63
C ARG A 231 -3.22 -38.81 0.18
N GLY A 232 -3.35 -37.72 -0.58
CA GLY A 232 -4.63 -37.28 -1.13
C GLY A 232 -5.28 -38.30 -2.07
N ALA A 233 -4.48 -39.02 -2.86
CA ALA A 233 -4.96 -40.08 -3.74
C ALA A 233 -5.52 -41.27 -2.94
N TYR A 234 -4.81 -41.76 -1.93
CA TYR A 234 -5.30 -42.81 -1.04
C TYR A 234 -6.61 -42.41 -0.34
N LYS A 235 -6.67 -41.19 0.18
CA LYS A 235 -7.89 -40.66 0.81
C LYS A 235 -9.08 -40.65 -0.14
N ARG A 236 -8.90 -40.22 -1.40
CA ARG A 236 -9.95 -40.23 -2.44
C ARG A 236 -10.46 -41.63 -2.77
N GLU A 237 -9.62 -42.64 -2.62
CA GLU A 237 -9.98 -44.05 -2.84
C GLU A 237 -10.63 -44.71 -1.61
N GLY A 238 -10.76 -43.96 -0.50
CA GLY A 238 -11.42 -44.38 0.73
C GLY A 238 -10.47 -44.67 1.89
N PHE A 239 -9.15 -44.58 1.71
CA PHE A 239 -8.17 -44.78 2.78
C PHE A 239 -7.97 -43.49 3.59
N VAL A 240 -9.00 -43.07 4.31
CA VAL A 240 -9.06 -41.75 4.98
C VAL A 240 -8.01 -41.59 6.08
N THR A 241 -7.65 -42.69 6.74
CA THR A 241 -6.68 -42.76 7.85
C THR A 241 -5.30 -43.24 7.40
N VAL A 242 -5.00 -43.16 6.10
CA VAL A 242 -3.68 -43.52 5.58
C VAL A 242 -2.60 -42.69 6.28
N HIS A 243 -1.60 -43.38 6.82
CA HIS A 243 -0.40 -42.76 7.34
C HIS A 243 0.75 -42.99 6.35
N ILE A 244 1.41 -41.92 5.95
CA ILE A 244 2.62 -42.00 5.14
C ILE A 244 3.76 -41.41 5.95
N SER A 245 4.76 -42.24 6.25
CA SER A 245 5.92 -41.82 7.04
C SER A 245 6.60 -40.61 6.42
N GLU A 246 7.35 -39.86 7.22
CA GLU A 246 8.14 -38.74 6.70
C GLU A 246 9.03 -39.20 5.53
N PRO A 247 9.10 -38.40 4.46
CA PRO A 247 9.88 -38.73 3.27
C PRO A 247 11.35 -38.92 3.61
N GLY A 248 11.83 -40.17 3.53
CA GLY A 248 13.22 -40.53 3.76
C GLY A 248 13.98 -40.79 2.47
N VAL A 249 15.30 -40.70 2.52
CA VAL A 249 16.18 -41.12 1.42
C VAL A 249 17.33 -41.94 2.00
N SER A 250 17.47 -43.20 1.58
CA SER A 250 18.57 -44.06 2.03
C SER A 250 19.03 -45.01 0.93
N CYS A 251 20.34 -45.20 0.76
CA CYS A 251 20.90 -46.34 0.01
C CYS A 251 22.19 -46.80 0.72
N GLU A 252 22.49 -48.09 0.68
CA GLU A 252 23.65 -48.69 1.36
C GLU A 252 25.00 -48.37 0.68
N ASP A 253 25.03 -48.03 -0.63
CA ASP A 253 26.28 -48.03 -1.44
C ASP A 253 26.59 -46.74 -2.23
N GLY A 254 26.23 -45.56 -1.72
CA GLY A 254 26.88 -44.28 -2.07
C GLY A 254 26.73 -43.68 -3.49
N VAL A 255 26.18 -44.41 -4.48
CA VAL A 255 25.96 -43.89 -5.86
C VAL A 255 24.50 -44.06 -6.25
N GLY A 256 23.67 -43.08 -5.87
CA GLY A 256 22.22 -43.03 -6.15
C GLY A 256 21.38 -42.75 -4.90
N LEU A 257 20.14 -42.34 -5.09
CA LEU A 257 19.17 -42.12 -4.01
C LEU A 257 18.01 -43.12 -4.13
N CYS A 258 17.59 -43.65 -2.99
CA CYS A 258 16.49 -44.59 -2.88
C CYS A 258 15.45 -43.96 -1.95
N PRO A 259 14.63 -43.03 -2.48
CA PRO A 259 13.58 -42.40 -1.70
C PRO A 259 12.64 -43.47 -1.16
N ALA A 260 12.29 -43.34 0.11
CA ALA A 260 11.44 -44.25 0.82
C ALA A 260 10.37 -43.52 1.62
N ALA A 261 9.13 -43.98 1.49
CA ALA A 261 8.01 -43.55 2.30
C ALA A 261 7.18 -44.79 2.63
N ARG A 262 7.12 -45.15 3.92
CA ARG A 262 6.29 -46.27 4.36
C ARG A 262 4.83 -45.83 4.35
N VAL A 263 3.98 -46.64 3.75
CA VAL A 263 2.54 -46.42 3.69
C VAL A 263 1.87 -47.43 4.61
N GLU A 264 1.10 -46.93 5.56
CA GLU A 264 0.15 -47.70 6.35
C GLU A 264 -1.25 -47.33 5.84
N GLU A 265 -1.78 -48.14 4.91
CA GLU A 265 -3.01 -47.81 4.17
C GLU A 265 -4.22 -47.62 5.08
N GLY A 266 -4.29 -48.37 6.18
CA GLY A 266 -5.47 -48.43 7.04
C GLY A 266 -6.66 -49.08 6.34
N PRO A 267 -7.84 -49.11 6.98
CA PRO A 267 -9.05 -49.66 6.38
C PRO A 267 -9.62 -48.72 5.31
N ARG A 268 -10.21 -49.32 4.28
CA ARG A 268 -10.95 -48.58 3.26
C ARG A 268 -12.35 -48.23 3.77
N TYR A 269 -12.68 -46.94 3.79
CA TYR A 269 -13.97 -46.39 4.19
C TYR A 269 -14.86 -46.11 2.97
N GLU A 270 -16.09 -46.61 3.00
CA GLU A 270 -17.19 -46.11 2.18
C GLU A 270 -17.93 -45.03 2.98
N ILE A 271 -17.87 -43.79 2.51
CA ILE A 271 -18.46 -42.65 3.23
C ILE A 271 -19.88 -42.41 2.71
N ALA A 272 -20.86 -42.48 3.60
CA ALA A 272 -22.24 -42.15 3.33
C ALA A 272 -22.62 -40.86 4.05
N TRP A 273 -23.09 -39.88 3.29
CA TRP A 273 -23.56 -38.60 3.82
C TRP A 273 -25.09 -38.60 3.88
N ALA A 274 -25.65 -38.22 5.03
CA ALA A 274 -27.09 -38.09 5.22
C ALA A 274 -27.43 -36.78 5.94
N GLY A 275 -28.55 -36.15 5.55
CA GLY A 275 -29.06 -34.91 6.17
C GLY A 275 -28.34 -33.62 5.77
N ALA A 276 -27.57 -33.63 4.69
CA ALA A 276 -26.92 -32.45 4.10
C ALA A 276 -27.86 -31.75 3.08
N ASP A 277 -28.89 -31.06 3.55
CA ASP A 277 -29.89 -30.42 2.69
C ASP A 277 -29.51 -29.00 2.27
N ARG A 278 -28.76 -28.27 3.10
CA ARG A 278 -28.39 -26.86 2.87
C ARG A 278 -27.08 -26.70 2.13
N PHE A 279 -26.12 -27.57 2.37
CA PHE A 279 -24.81 -27.52 1.73
C PHE A 279 -24.54 -28.79 0.92
N SER A 280 -24.03 -28.60 -0.30
CA SER A 280 -23.62 -29.73 -1.14
C SER A 280 -22.54 -30.57 -0.45
N VAL A 281 -22.59 -31.88 -0.62
CA VAL A 281 -21.60 -32.84 -0.08
C VAL A 281 -20.15 -32.42 -0.39
N GLY A 282 -19.85 -31.98 -1.62
CA GLY A 282 -18.50 -31.53 -1.97
C GLY A 282 -17.98 -30.33 -1.16
N ALA A 283 -18.89 -29.47 -0.66
CA ALA A 283 -18.50 -28.38 0.24
C ALA A 283 -18.14 -28.90 1.63
N LEU A 284 -18.85 -29.92 2.12
CA LEU A 284 -18.60 -30.59 3.40
C LEU A 284 -17.32 -31.42 3.37
N GLU A 285 -17.04 -32.10 2.27
CA GLU A 285 -15.78 -32.81 2.03
C GLU A 285 -14.58 -31.88 2.05
N LYS A 286 -14.71 -30.73 1.36
CA LYS A 286 -13.67 -29.69 1.39
C LYS A 286 -13.48 -29.11 2.79
N ALA A 287 -14.56 -28.84 3.51
CA ALA A 287 -14.53 -28.24 4.84
C ALA A 287 -13.96 -29.18 5.92
N SER A 288 -14.34 -30.46 5.88
CA SER A 288 -13.78 -31.49 6.76
C SER A 288 -12.32 -31.78 6.46
N GLY A 289 -11.87 -31.51 5.22
CA GLY A 289 -10.53 -31.87 4.77
C GLY A 289 -10.35 -33.39 4.67
N ILE A 290 -11.44 -34.15 4.56
CA ILE A 290 -11.42 -35.62 4.51
C ILE A 290 -10.57 -36.16 3.33
N TYR A 291 -10.47 -35.37 2.25
CA TYR A 291 -9.64 -35.65 1.07
C TYR A 291 -8.48 -34.67 0.88
N ALA A 292 -8.14 -33.88 1.90
CA ALA A 292 -7.03 -32.93 1.82
C ALA A 292 -5.69 -33.67 1.71
N GLU A 293 -4.79 -33.15 0.88
CA GLU A 293 -3.43 -33.69 0.65
C GLU A 293 -2.53 -33.50 1.89
N GLU A 294 -2.83 -32.47 2.69
CA GLU A 294 -2.14 -32.13 3.93
C GLU A 294 -2.98 -32.51 5.16
N GLY A 295 -2.30 -32.93 6.23
CA GLY A 295 -2.91 -33.41 7.48
C GLY A 295 -3.36 -34.86 7.42
N GLU A 296 -3.35 -35.55 8.55
CA GLU A 296 -3.69 -36.97 8.66
C GLU A 296 -4.80 -37.18 9.70
N PHE A 297 -5.67 -38.15 9.44
CA PHE A 297 -6.60 -38.65 10.45
C PHE A 297 -6.03 -39.94 11.02
N THR A 298 -5.97 -40.04 12.34
CA THR A 298 -5.67 -41.31 12.99
C THR A 298 -6.95 -42.13 13.12
N GLU A 299 -6.87 -43.46 13.16
CA GLU A 299 -8.08 -44.29 13.34
C GLU A 299 -8.86 -43.94 14.61
N GLY A 300 -8.16 -43.66 15.71
CA GLY A 300 -8.79 -43.25 16.98
C GLY A 300 -9.31 -41.80 16.97
N GLY A 301 -8.81 -40.94 16.09
CA GLY A 301 -9.16 -39.52 16.01
C GLY A 301 -10.16 -39.16 14.91
N LEU A 302 -10.35 -40.02 13.91
CA LEU A 302 -11.12 -39.74 12.69
C LEU A 302 -12.51 -39.16 12.99
N VAL A 303 -13.28 -39.84 13.85
CA VAL A 303 -14.65 -39.43 14.21
C VAL A 303 -14.66 -38.08 14.89
N TYR A 304 -13.77 -37.86 15.86
CA TYR A 304 -13.69 -36.62 16.62
C TYR A 304 -13.29 -35.44 15.73
N ASP A 305 -12.24 -35.60 14.91
CA ASP A 305 -11.71 -34.55 14.05
C ASP A 305 -12.72 -34.15 12.95
N LEU A 306 -13.37 -35.14 12.31
CA LEU A 306 -14.41 -34.87 11.31
C LEU A 306 -15.60 -34.15 11.94
N THR A 307 -16.07 -34.61 13.09
CA THR A 307 -17.17 -33.97 13.84
C THR A 307 -16.82 -32.53 14.17
N SER A 308 -15.64 -32.28 14.73
CA SER A 308 -15.17 -30.95 15.11
C SER A 308 -15.07 -29.98 13.93
N ARG A 309 -14.46 -30.41 12.82
CA ARG A 309 -14.29 -29.57 11.61
C ARG A 309 -15.62 -29.25 10.93
N LEU A 310 -16.48 -30.26 10.77
CA LEU A 310 -17.81 -30.06 10.20
C LEU A 310 -18.67 -29.17 11.09
N LEU A 311 -18.65 -29.37 12.41
CA LEU A 311 -19.39 -28.53 13.35
C LEU A 311 -18.92 -27.08 13.29
N SER A 312 -17.61 -26.86 13.20
CA SER A 312 -17.01 -25.54 13.00
C SER A 312 -17.50 -24.89 11.69
N PHE A 313 -17.50 -25.63 10.58
CA PHE A 313 -18.01 -25.16 9.29
C PHE A 313 -19.46 -24.68 9.33
N TYR A 314 -20.33 -25.43 10.03
CA TYR A 314 -21.73 -25.07 10.22
C TYR A 314 -21.88 -23.84 11.15
N ARG A 315 -21.11 -23.79 12.24
CA ARG A 315 -21.15 -22.69 13.21
C ARG A 315 -20.70 -21.36 12.59
N GLU A 316 -19.61 -21.36 11.83
CA GLU A 316 -19.14 -20.19 11.08
C GLU A 316 -20.23 -19.63 10.15
N ARG A 317 -21.07 -20.52 9.60
CA ARG A 317 -22.20 -20.22 8.70
C ARG A 317 -23.54 -20.05 9.43
N LYS A 318 -23.49 -19.95 10.76
CA LYS A 318 -24.59 -19.57 11.67
C LYS A 318 -25.57 -20.69 12.01
N TYR A 319 -25.23 -21.94 11.71
CA TYR A 319 -26.01 -23.12 12.09
C TYR A 319 -25.48 -23.68 13.42
N LEU A 320 -25.74 -22.98 14.51
CA LEU A 320 -25.13 -23.29 15.82
C LEU A 320 -25.71 -24.55 16.49
N LYS A 321 -26.95 -24.92 16.18
CA LYS A 321 -27.59 -26.17 16.61
C LYS A 321 -27.33 -27.34 15.66
N ALA A 322 -26.38 -27.21 14.72
CA ALA A 322 -25.98 -28.34 13.90
C ALA A 322 -25.44 -29.45 14.82
N SER A 323 -25.91 -30.67 14.63
CA SER A 323 -25.33 -31.86 15.28
C SER A 323 -24.87 -32.83 14.21
N ILE A 324 -23.70 -33.42 14.44
CA ILE A 324 -23.09 -34.38 13.53
C ILE A 324 -22.85 -35.64 14.34
N ASP A 325 -23.44 -36.74 13.88
CA ASP A 325 -23.24 -38.07 14.43
C ASP A 325 -22.53 -38.92 13.36
N ILE A 326 -21.43 -39.56 13.74
CA ILE A 326 -20.60 -40.32 12.81
C ILE A 326 -20.49 -41.75 13.31
N GLY A 327 -21.13 -42.67 12.60
CA GLY A 327 -21.04 -44.11 12.85
C GLY A 327 -19.97 -44.78 11.98
N VAL A 328 -19.24 -45.72 12.57
CA VAL A 328 -18.30 -46.59 11.85
C VAL A 328 -18.77 -48.04 12.00
N GLU A 329 -19.09 -48.69 10.89
CA GLU A 329 -19.49 -50.10 10.86
C GLU A 329 -18.49 -50.94 10.06
N GLU A 330 -18.12 -52.12 10.55
CA GLU A 330 -17.31 -53.07 9.77
C GLU A 330 -18.18 -53.83 8.77
N LYS A 331 -17.71 -53.95 7.53
CA LYS A 331 -18.45 -54.67 6.49
C LYS A 331 -18.06 -56.15 6.48
N PRO A 332 -19.02 -57.07 6.25
CA PRO A 332 -18.76 -58.51 6.18
C PRO A 332 -17.73 -58.92 5.09
N GLU A 333 -17.64 -58.13 4.02
CA GLU A 333 -16.76 -58.37 2.87
C GLU A 333 -15.37 -57.72 3.00
N GLY A 334 -15.08 -57.07 4.14
CA GLY A 334 -13.89 -56.26 4.36
C GLY A 334 -14.10 -54.77 4.11
N GLY A 335 -13.37 -53.92 4.84
CA GLY A 335 -13.55 -52.46 4.84
C GLY A 335 -14.56 -51.95 5.88
N ARG A 336 -14.72 -50.63 5.96
CA ARG A 336 -15.59 -49.94 6.92
C ARG A 336 -16.59 -49.04 6.21
N ARG A 337 -17.79 -48.87 6.76
CA ARG A 337 -18.74 -47.83 6.34
C ARG A 337 -18.70 -46.69 7.36
N LEU A 338 -18.42 -45.48 6.88
CA LEU A 338 -18.48 -44.25 7.67
C LEU A 338 -19.76 -43.52 7.33
N THR A 339 -20.75 -43.56 8.21
CA THR A 339 -22.02 -42.85 8.01
C THR A 339 -21.97 -41.53 8.76
N VAL A 340 -21.95 -40.41 8.03
CA VAL A 340 -22.00 -39.06 8.58
C VAL A 340 -23.46 -38.57 8.52
N LEU A 341 -24.14 -38.61 9.66
CA LEU A 341 -25.50 -38.11 9.82
C LEU A 341 -25.44 -36.67 10.34
N ILE A 342 -25.94 -35.75 9.52
CA ILE A 342 -25.96 -34.32 9.83
C ILE A 342 -27.39 -33.90 10.10
N VAL A 343 -27.60 -33.25 11.24
CA VAL A 343 -28.82 -32.49 11.52
C VAL A 343 -28.42 -31.03 11.50
N GLU A 344 -28.64 -30.34 10.38
CA GLU A 344 -28.11 -28.98 10.16
C GLU A 344 -28.78 -27.93 11.07
N GLY A 345 -30.03 -28.14 11.47
CA GLY A 345 -30.82 -27.17 12.22
C GLY A 345 -31.14 -25.90 11.41
N LYS A 346 -31.69 -24.87 12.08
CA LYS A 346 -31.94 -23.55 11.48
C LYS A 346 -30.83 -22.57 11.83
N ALA A 347 -30.54 -21.65 10.92
CA ALA A 347 -29.59 -20.57 11.18
C ALA A 347 -30.09 -19.67 12.32
N GLY A 348 -29.20 -19.39 13.28
CA GLY A 348 -29.48 -18.56 14.44
C GLY A 348 -29.68 -17.10 14.09
N TYR A 349 -30.67 -16.45 14.70
CA TYR A 349 -30.88 -15.01 14.59
C TYR A 349 -31.25 -14.41 15.95
N LEU A 350 -30.77 -13.20 16.25
CA LEU A 350 -31.11 -12.51 17.49
C LEU A 350 -32.54 -12.00 17.43
N LYS A 351 -33.37 -12.55 18.30
CA LYS A 351 -34.78 -12.17 18.45
C LYS A 351 -34.93 -11.06 19.48
N THR A 352 -34.29 -11.21 20.64
CA THR A 352 -34.36 -10.22 21.72
C THR A 352 -33.10 -10.29 22.58
N VAL A 353 -32.55 -9.14 22.97
CA VAL A 353 -31.48 -9.03 23.95
C VAL A 353 -32.00 -8.35 25.22
N ARG A 354 -31.79 -9.00 26.37
CA ARG A 354 -32.20 -8.50 27.69
C ARG A 354 -30.98 -8.33 28.57
N PHE A 355 -31.04 -7.34 29.44
CA PHE A 355 -30.01 -7.06 30.43
C PHE A 355 -30.62 -7.12 31.83
N THR A 356 -29.88 -7.72 32.75
CA THR A 356 -30.21 -7.81 34.18
C THR A 356 -28.99 -7.35 34.99
N GLY A 357 -29.23 -6.80 36.19
CA GLY A 357 -28.15 -6.26 37.04
C GLY A 357 -27.59 -4.91 36.62
N ASN A 358 -28.11 -4.30 35.54
CA ASN A 358 -27.73 -2.99 35.03
C ASN A 358 -28.50 -1.83 35.70
N ALA A 359 -28.30 -1.61 37.00
CA ALA A 359 -29.01 -0.59 37.76
C ALA A 359 -28.64 0.84 37.35
N ASN A 360 -27.39 1.07 36.94
CA ASN A 360 -26.88 2.42 36.67
C ASN A 360 -26.84 2.79 35.18
N ILE A 361 -26.86 1.81 34.28
CA ILE A 361 -26.87 2.03 32.82
C ILE A 361 -28.14 1.44 32.20
N LYS A 362 -28.93 2.26 31.50
CA LYS A 362 -30.16 1.81 30.83
C LYS A 362 -29.86 0.78 29.74
N GLY A 363 -30.70 -0.25 29.63
CA GLY A 363 -30.56 -1.34 28.65
C GLY A 363 -30.49 -0.87 27.19
N GLU A 364 -31.22 0.18 26.81
CA GLU A 364 -31.15 0.76 25.46
C GLU A 364 -29.73 1.27 25.11
N ARG A 365 -29.02 1.82 26.10
CA ARG A 365 -27.65 2.30 25.90
C ARG A 365 -26.66 1.14 25.74
N LEU A 366 -26.88 0.04 26.48
CA LEU A 366 -26.13 -1.20 26.32
C LEU A 366 -26.38 -1.80 24.93
N GLN A 367 -27.63 -1.84 24.50
CA GLN A 367 -28.01 -2.37 23.19
C GLN A 367 -27.42 -1.55 22.03
N ASN A 368 -27.41 -0.23 22.13
CA ASN A 368 -26.80 0.64 21.11
C ASN A 368 -25.27 0.54 21.03
N GLN A 369 -24.61 0.00 22.06
CA GLN A 369 -23.17 -0.22 22.08
C GLN A 369 -22.77 -1.51 21.33
N MET A 370 -23.72 -2.43 21.15
CA MET A 370 -23.52 -3.69 20.44
C MET A 370 -23.61 -3.49 18.93
N LEU A 371 -22.80 -4.23 18.18
CA LEU A 371 -22.86 -4.39 16.74
C LEU A 371 -24.04 -5.29 16.35
N SER A 372 -24.29 -6.33 17.14
CA SER A 372 -25.42 -7.23 16.94
C SER A 372 -26.74 -6.49 17.11
N THR A 373 -27.67 -6.73 16.18
CA THR A 373 -28.99 -6.09 16.18
C THR A 373 -30.10 -7.14 16.22
N GLU A 374 -31.20 -6.79 16.88
CA GLU A 374 -32.42 -7.60 16.84
C GLU A 374 -33.02 -7.63 15.43
N ARG A 375 -33.70 -8.74 15.09
CA ARG A 375 -34.33 -8.92 13.79
C ARG A 375 -35.55 -8.01 13.63
N GLY A 376 -35.43 -6.99 12.78
CA GLY A 376 -36.52 -6.07 12.44
C GLY A 376 -37.44 -6.53 11.30
N PHE A 377 -38.54 -5.79 11.09
CA PHE A 377 -39.54 -6.08 10.04
C PHE A 377 -38.93 -6.16 8.63
N PHE A 378 -38.03 -5.25 8.27
CA PHE A 378 -37.34 -5.20 6.97
C PHE A 378 -35.98 -5.93 6.94
N HIS A 379 -35.80 -7.00 7.73
CA HIS A 379 -34.52 -7.72 7.83
C HIS A 379 -34.04 -8.29 6.47
N TYR A 380 -34.94 -8.61 5.55
CA TYR A 380 -34.60 -9.10 4.20
C TYR A 380 -33.91 -8.03 3.32
N LEU A 381 -34.12 -6.74 3.58
CA LEU A 381 -33.45 -5.62 2.90
C LEU A 381 -32.22 -5.13 3.66
N THR A 382 -32.30 -5.10 5.00
CA THR A 382 -31.28 -4.50 5.87
C THR A 382 -30.21 -5.47 6.34
N GLY A 383 -30.49 -6.77 6.32
CA GLY A 383 -29.62 -7.82 6.88
C GLY A 383 -29.56 -7.86 8.41
N SER A 384 -30.45 -7.12 9.12
CA SER A 384 -30.53 -7.08 10.59
C SER A 384 -30.97 -8.41 11.20
N GLY A 385 -30.59 -8.67 12.46
CA GLY A 385 -30.99 -9.88 13.18
C GLY A 385 -30.06 -11.08 13.05
N LYS A 386 -29.03 -11.05 12.21
CA LYS A 386 -28.11 -12.20 12.06
C LYS A 386 -27.28 -12.37 13.34
N PHE A 387 -27.16 -13.59 13.83
CA PHE A 387 -26.29 -13.90 14.96
C PHE A 387 -24.92 -14.37 14.45
N ASP A 388 -23.86 -13.73 14.91
CA ASP A 388 -22.46 -14.08 14.66
C ASP A 388 -21.77 -14.22 16.02
N GLU A 389 -21.16 -15.37 16.28
CA GLU A 389 -20.54 -15.66 17.58
C GLU A 389 -19.30 -14.80 17.84
N ALA A 390 -18.53 -14.44 16.81
CA ALA A 390 -17.37 -13.56 16.96
C ALA A 390 -17.84 -12.13 17.26
N GLU A 391 -18.81 -11.63 16.51
CA GLU A 391 -19.43 -10.31 16.75
C GLU A 391 -20.08 -10.25 18.14
N TRP A 392 -20.72 -11.34 18.58
CA TRP A 392 -21.30 -11.43 19.92
C TRP A 392 -20.25 -11.34 21.02
N ASN A 393 -19.09 -12.00 20.87
CA ASN A 393 -18.01 -11.90 21.84
C ASN A 393 -17.41 -10.48 21.89
N ASP A 394 -17.27 -9.84 20.73
CA ASP A 394 -16.86 -8.44 20.64
C ASP A 394 -17.87 -7.51 21.31
N ASP A 395 -19.17 -7.80 21.18
CA ASP A 395 -20.24 -7.06 21.87
C ASP A 395 -20.14 -7.19 23.38
N LEU A 396 -19.95 -8.40 23.91
CA LEU A 396 -19.78 -8.63 25.35
C LEU A 396 -18.56 -7.86 25.90
N ALA A 397 -17.44 -7.85 25.15
CA ALA A 397 -16.27 -7.06 25.50
C ALA A 397 -16.56 -5.54 25.44
N ALA A 398 -17.29 -5.08 24.42
CA ALA A 398 -17.68 -3.67 24.26
C ALA A 398 -18.60 -3.19 25.40
N LEU A 399 -19.49 -4.06 25.90
CA LEU A 399 -20.32 -3.78 27.07
C LEU A 399 -19.47 -3.56 28.31
N ILE A 400 -18.50 -4.45 28.59
CA ILE A 400 -17.55 -4.26 29.70
C ILE A 400 -16.76 -2.97 29.53
N GLY A 401 -16.28 -2.67 28.32
CA GLY A 401 -15.60 -1.42 28.01
C GLY A 401 -16.47 -0.19 28.28
N LEU A 402 -17.77 -0.23 27.97
CA LEU A 402 -18.72 0.85 28.30
C LEU A 402 -18.90 1.02 29.82
N TYR A 403 -18.99 -0.05 30.59
CA TYR A 403 -19.05 0.04 32.05
C TYR A 403 -17.77 0.60 32.65
N GLN A 404 -16.60 0.14 32.19
CA GLN A 404 -15.30 0.68 32.59
C GLN A 404 -15.18 2.16 32.24
N LYS A 405 -15.72 2.58 31.10
CA LYS A 405 -15.79 3.99 30.69
C LYS A 405 -16.70 4.86 31.55
N GLU A 406 -17.74 4.27 32.13
CA GLU A 406 -18.69 4.96 33.00
C GLU A 406 -18.29 4.93 34.49
N GLY A 407 -17.15 4.33 34.84
CA GLY A 407 -16.58 4.35 36.20
C GLY A 407 -16.71 3.06 36.99
N PHE A 408 -17.01 1.95 36.33
CA PHE A 408 -17.16 0.64 36.97
C PHE A 408 -15.95 -0.27 36.70
N ALA A 409 -14.86 -0.10 37.46
CA ALA A 409 -13.62 -0.87 37.24
C ALA A 409 -13.77 -2.39 37.39
N ARG A 410 -14.66 -2.82 38.27
CA ARG A 410 -14.89 -4.24 38.58
C ARG A 410 -16.16 -4.79 37.91
N ALA A 411 -16.66 -4.10 36.89
CA ALA A 411 -17.80 -4.59 36.14
C ALA A 411 -17.44 -5.92 35.46
N ARG A 412 -18.34 -6.89 35.56
CA ARG A 412 -18.20 -8.19 34.89
C ARG A 412 -19.55 -8.72 34.45
N ILE A 413 -19.54 -9.56 33.43
CA ILE A 413 -20.71 -10.34 33.03
C ILE A 413 -20.67 -11.62 33.86
N SER A 414 -21.66 -11.82 34.73
CA SER A 414 -21.72 -12.99 35.61
C SER A 414 -22.15 -14.25 34.86
N SER A 415 -23.08 -14.11 33.91
CA SER A 415 -23.55 -15.17 33.02
C SER A 415 -24.27 -14.59 31.81
N VAL A 416 -24.34 -15.38 30.73
CA VAL A 416 -25.18 -15.09 29.55
C VAL A 416 -26.07 -16.29 29.32
N ASP A 417 -27.37 -16.13 29.55
CA ASP A 417 -28.35 -17.17 29.31
C ASP A 417 -28.91 -17.02 27.89
N THR A 418 -28.90 -18.09 27.10
CA THR A 418 -29.48 -18.08 25.75
C THR A 418 -30.61 -19.09 25.65
N ASP A 419 -31.79 -18.60 25.28
CA ASP A 419 -32.95 -19.43 24.97
C ASP A 419 -33.21 -19.43 23.46
N TRP A 420 -33.50 -20.61 22.91
CA TRP A 420 -33.58 -20.84 21.46
C TRP A 420 -34.94 -21.41 21.09
N ASP A 421 -35.68 -20.70 20.23
CA ASP A 421 -36.93 -21.22 19.67
C ASP A 421 -36.71 -22.19 18.48
N ASP A 422 -37.75 -22.96 18.13
CA ASP A 422 -37.74 -23.90 17.01
C ASP A 422 -37.54 -23.23 15.64
N GLY A 423 -37.63 -21.91 15.58
CA GLY A 423 -37.36 -21.08 14.42
C GLY A 423 -35.89 -20.69 14.23
N GLY A 424 -35.03 -20.95 15.22
CA GLY A 424 -33.65 -20.45 15.28
C GLY A 424 -33.53 -19.05 15.91
N GLY A 425 -34.61 -18.54 16.53
CA GLY A 425 -34.62 -17.26 17.23
C GLY A 425 -33.97 -17.38 18.60
N ILE A 426 -32.99 -16.52 18.86
CA ILE A 426 -32.19 -16.48 20.09
C ILE A 426 -32.68 -15.33 20.97
N THR A 427 -33.10 -15.66 22.19
CA THR A 427 -33.34 -14.69 23.26
C THR A 427 -32.16 -14.74 24.23
N ALA A 428 -31.32 -13.72 24.23
CA ALA A 428 -30.14 -13.65 25.07
C ALA A 428 -30.41 -12.76 26.30
N THR A 429 -30.14 -13.26 27.50
CA THR A 429 -30.20 -12.49 28.76
C THR A 429 -28.79 -12.37 29.34
N ILE A 430 -28.25 -11.16 29.34
CA ILE A 430 -26.90 -10.84 29.83
C ILE A 430 -27.02 -10.35 31.27
N HIS A 431 -26.44 -11.09 32.21
CA HIS A 431 -26.42 -10.74 33.63
C HIS A 431 -25.15 -9.96 33.96
N MET A 432 -25.33 -8.71 34.42
CA MET A 432 -24.27 -7.77 34.75
C MET A 432 -24.05 -7.70 36.26
N GLU A 433 -22.79 -7.69 36.68
CA GLU A 433 -22.37 -7.24 38.02
C GLU A 433 -21.57 -5.95 37.85
N GLU A 434 -22.16 -4.80 38.21
CA GLU A 434 -21.55 -3.50 37.93
C GLU A 434 -20.34 -3.21 38.84
N GLY A 435 -20.37 -3.62 40.10
CA GLY A 435 -19.34 -3.28 41.08
C GLY A 435 -19.36 -1.79 41.52
N PRO A 436 -18.36 -1.34 42.31
CA PRO A 436 -18.32 0.03 42.80
C PRO A 436 -18.01 1.04 41.69
N ARG A 437 -18.62 2.21 41.78
CA ARG A 437 -18.46 3.32 40.84
C ARG A 437 -17.69 4.47 41.49
N TYR A 438 -16.52 4.83 40.95
CA TYR A 438 -15.69 5.89 41.54
C TYR A 438 -15.83 7.22 40.81
N LYS A 439 -15.92 8.30 41.60
CA LYS A 439 -15.88 9.68 41.13
C LYS A 439 -14.46 10.24 41.26
N LEU A 440 -13.92 10.79 40.18
CA LEU A 440 -12.58 11.33 40.14
C LEU A 440 -12.52 12.66 40.90
N ARG A 441 -11.83 12.67 42.04
CA ARG A 441 -11.67 13.83 42.92
C ARG A 441 -10.59 14.77 42.40
N GLU A 442 -9.46 14.23 41.97
CA GLU A 442 -8.26 14.99 41.66
C GLU A 442 -7.41 14.28 40.59
N ILE A 443 -6.80 15.06 39.70
CA ILE A 443 -5.76 14.60 38.78
C ILE A 443 -4.46 15.32 39.12
N SER A 444 -3.53 14.65 39.76
CA SER A 444 -2.21 15.18 40.07
C SER A 444 -1.21 14.82 38.96
N VAL A 445 -0.32 15.76 38.63
CA VAL A 445 0.76 15.56 37.67
C VAL A 445 2.06 15.91 38.37
N GLN A 446 3.07 15.05 38.27
CA GLN A 446 4.40 15.24 38.86
C GLN A 446 5.46 15.07 37.79
N GLY A 447 6.53 15.87 37.87
CA GLY A 447 7.63 15.85 36.91
C GLY A 447 7.38 16.60 35.60
N ASN A 448 6.38 17.49 35.57
CA ASN A 448 6.07 18.36 34.42
C ASN A 448 6.82 19.71 34.51
N ASP A 449 8.14 19.70 34.40
CA ASP A 449 8.96 20.91 34.51
C ASP A 449 8.79 21.84 33.29
N HIS A 450 8.53 21.29 32.10
CA HIS A 450 8.45 22.07 30.86
C HIS A 450 7.03 22.47 30.43
N PHE A 451 6.00 21.76 30.89
CA PHE A 451 4.61 22.04 30.53
C PHE A 451 3.77 22.36 31.76
N LEU A 452 2.85 23.31 31.60
CA LEU A 452 1.94 23.67 32.67
C LEU A 452 0.93 22.53 32.91
N ARG A 453 0.61 22.24 34.18
CA ARG A 453 -0.45 21.29 34.54
C ARG A 453 -1.75 21.55 33.77
N ALA A 454 -2.13 22.82 33.64
CA ALA A 454 -3.36 23.21 32.94
C ALA A 454 -3.35 22.85 31.44
N GLU A 455 -2.18 22.78 30.81
CA GLU A 455 -2.02 22.34 29.43
C GLU A 455 -2.21 20.83 29.32
N LEU A 456 -1.55 20.06 30.20
CA LEU A 456 -1.65 18.60 30.22
C LEU A 456 -3.06 18.11 30.56
N LEU A 457 -3.76 18.79 31.47
CA LEU A 457 -5.15 18.49 31.81
C LEU A 457 -6.13 18.68 30.64
N ARG A 458 -5.80 19.48 29.62
CA ARG A 458 -6.65 19.62 28.42
C ARG A 458 -6.54 18.43 27.48
N LEU A 459 -5.44 17.68 27.57
CA LEU A 459 -5.19 16.48 26.77
C LEU A 459 -5.84 15.24 27.39
N ILE A 460 -5.93 15.22 28.71
CA ILE A 460 -6.54 14.14 29.50
C ILE A 460 -8.07 14.18 29.33
N GLY A 461 -8.65 13.09 28.85
CA GLY A 461 -10.09 12.90 28.68
C GLY A 461 -10.82 12.76 30.01
N ASN A 462 -10.20 12.12 31.01
CA ASN A 462 -10.70 12.09 32.38
C ASN A 462 -10.78 13.49 33.00
N ARG A 463 -11.88 13.78 33.73
CA ARG A 463 -12.10 15.11 34.34
C ARG A 463 -12.45 15.00 35.82
N GLU A 464 -11.85 15.88 36.60
CA GLU A 464 -12.20 16.08 38.01
C GLU A 464 -13.70 16.37 38.16
N GLY A 465 -14.33 15.74 39.15
CA GLY A 465 -15.77 15.82 39.40
C GLY A 465 -16.63 14.92 38.52
N ARG A 466 -16.08 14.17 37.56
CA ARG A 466 -16.80 13.15 36.77
C ARG A 466 -16.49 11.74 37.27
N TYR A 467 -17.24 10.76 36.78
CA TYR A 467 -16.89 9.36 36.99
C TYR A 467 -15.63 9.01 36.20
N VAL A 468 -14.85 8.09 36.74
CA VAL A 468 -13.59 7.64 36.14
C VAL A 468 -13.84 6.92 34.82
N ASP A 469 -13.07 7.24 33.78
CA ASP A 469 -12.99 6.44 32.56
C ASP A 469 -11.75 5.55 32.65
N TYR A 470 -11.94 4.29 33.06
CA TYR A 470 -10.85 3.33 33.20
C TYR A 470 -10.30 2.89 31.85
N ALA A 471 -11.18 2.75 30.85
CA ALA A 471 -10.79 2.37 29.50
C ALA A 471 -10.01 3.49 28.78
N GLY A 472 -10.27 4.75 29.15
CA GLY A 472 -9.59 5.93 28.65
C GLY A 472 -8.27 6.27 29.35
N LEU A 473 -7.91 5.62 30.46
CA LEU A 473 -6.69 5.97 31.22
C LEU A 473 -5.41 5.76 30.41
N ASP A 474 -5.31 4.65 29.68
CA ASP A 474 -4.18 4.38 28.78
C ASP A 474 -4.12 5.40 27.64
N GLN A 475 -5.27 5.86 27.15
CA GLN A 475 -5.35 6.91 26.14
C GLN A 475 -4.90 8.25 26.69
N ASP A 476 -5.21 8.55 27.96
CA ASP A 476 -4.76 9.76 28.64
C ASP A 476 -3.24 9.74 28.88
N GLU A 477 -2.68 8.60 29.29
CA GLU A 477 -1.22 8.39 29.40
C GLU A 477 -0.52 8.58 28.06
N GLU A 478 -1.05 7.96 26.99
CA GLU A 478 -0.49 8.09 25.65
C GLU A 478 -0.67 9.50 25.08
N ALA A 479 -1.78 10.19 25.37
CA ALA A 479 -1.99 11.57 24.92
C ALA A 479 -0.97 12.53 25.51
N VAL A 480 -0.65 12.38 26.80
CA VAL A 480 0.41 13.14 27.47
C VAL A 480 1.78 12.74 26.91
N THR A 481 2.08 11.44 26.81
CA THR A 481 3.33 10.92 26.25
C THR A 481 3.59 11.45 24.84
N ALA A 482 2.59 11.34 23.95
CA ALA A 482 2.66 11.81 22.58
C ALA A 482 2.84 13.33 22.50
N HIS A 483 2.22 14.11 23.39
CA HIS A 483 2.42 15.55 23.44
C HIS A 483 3.89 15.91 23.73
N TYR A 484 4.50 15.26 24.72
CA TYR A 484 5.92 15.40 25.03
C TYR A 484 6.84 14.94 23.89
N ARG A 485 6.59 13.75 23.33
CA ARG A 485 7.37 13.23 22.19
C ARG A 485 7.27 14.13 20.96
N ASN A 486 6.11 14.70 20.69
CA ASN A 486 5.90 15.66 19.61
C ASN A 486 6.59 17.01 19.86
N ALA A 487 6.83 17.37 21.11
CA ALA A 487 7.63 18.54 21.45
C ALA A 487 9.15 18.31 21.39
N GLY A 488 9.59 17.06 21.21
CA GLY A 488 10.99 16.65 21.09
C GLY A 488 11.55 15.86 22.27
N TYR A 489 10.74 15.51 23.28
CA TYR A 489 11.15 14.69 24.43
C TYR A 489 10.99 13.21 24.09
N LEU A 490 11.91 12.66 23.30
CA LEU A 490 11.78 11.31 22.72
C LEU A 490 11.98 10.18 23.73
N ASP A 491 12.57 10.47 24.89
CA ASP A 491 12.82 9.52 25.97
C ASP A 491 11.79 9.64 27.12
N VAL A 492 10.73 10.43 26.93
CA VAL A 492 9.72 10.65 27.97
C VAL A 492 9.08 9.32 28.41
N SER A 493 8.91 9.18 29.71
CA SER A 493 8.11 8.11 30.32
C SER A 493 7.02 8.76 31.17
N VAL A 494 5.77 8.45 30.86
CA VAL A 494 4.60 8.83 31.65
C VAL A 494 4.03 7.54 32.24
N LYS A 495 3.64 7.57 33.51
CA LYS A 495 2.89 6.48 34.15
C LYS A 495 1.70 7.03 34.90
N ALA A 496 0.51 6.58 34.55
CA ALA A 496 -0.71 6.89 35.27
C ALA A 496 -0.95 5.87 36.40
N ARG A 497 -1.26 6.36 37.60
CA ARG A 497 -1.63 5.53 38.75
C ARG A 497 -3.03 5.86 39.21
N PHE A 498 -3.86 4.83 39.32
CA PHE A 498 -5.17 4.89 39.97
C PHE A 498 -5.02 4.72 41.48
N GLU A 499 -5.50 5.71 42.24
CA GLU A 499 -5.46 5.72 43.70
C GLU A 499 -6.91 5.83 44.22
N PRO A 500 -7.59 4.70 44.49
CA PRO A 500 -8.91 4.73 45.11
C PRO A 500 -8.80 5.17 46.58
N ASP A 501 -9.71 6.03 47.03
CA ASP A 501 -9.77 6.42 48.43
C ASP A 501 -10.42 5.27 49.24
N GLU A 502 -9.72 4.72 50.23
CA GLU A 502 -10.25 3.59 51.02
C GLU A 502 -11.59 3.93 51.68
N GLY A 503 -12.59 3.07 51.45
CA GLY A 503 -13.93 3.20 52.03
C GLY A 503 -14.80 4.34 51.45
N LYS A 504 -14.38 4.97 50.34
CA LYS A 504 -15.15 6.04 49.66
C LYS A 504 -15.35 5.72 48.19
N ASP A 505 -16.43 6.25 47.61
CA ASP A 505 -16.72 6.19 46.17
C ASP A 505 -15.93 7.26 45.39
N THR A 506 -14.73 7.62 45.85
CA THR A 506 -13.87 8.64 45.24
C THR A 506 -12.49 8.08 44.96
N SER A 507 -11.82 8.67 43.98
CA SER A 507 -10.46 8.28 43.58
C SER A 507 -9.66 9.45 43.07
N ALA A 508 -8.34 9.30 43.01
CA ALA A 508 -7.43 10.22 42.35
C ALA A 508 -6.64 9.52 41.24
N PHE A 509 -6.21 10.29 40.26
CA PHE A 509 -5.17 9.88 39.33
C PHE A 509 -3.88 10.64 39.62
N ARG A 510 -2.75 9.95 39.58
CA ARG A 510 -1.42 10.56 39.59
C ARG A 510 -0.67 10.18 38.33
N PHE A 511 -0.26 11.19 37.57
CA PHE A 511 0.63 11.02 36.42
C PHE A 511 2.06 11.33 36.86
N ASP A 512 2.91 10.31 36.89
CA ASP A 512 4.34 10.44 37.17
C ASP A 512 5.08 10.59 35.82
N ILE A 513 5.70 11.74 35.57
CA ILE A 513 6.38 12.07 34.30
C ILE A 513 7.89 12.15 34.51
N VAL A 514 8.65 11.49 33.64
CA VAL A 514 10.10 11.66 33.51
C VAL A 514 10.37 12.16 32.09
N GLU A 515 10.64 13.46 31.94
CA GLU A 515 10.67 14.13 30.63
C GLU A 515 11.87 13.75 29.75
N GLY A 516 13.05 13.62 30.35
CA GLY A 516 14.31 13.42 29.59
C GLY A 516 14.76 14.67 28.81
N PRO A 517 15.82 14.57 28.00
CA PRO A 517 16.33 15.70 27.21
C PRO A 517 15.43 16.00 26.00
N ARG A 518 15.42 17.27 25.59
CA ARG A 518 14.73 17.72 24.38
C ARG A 518 15.65 17.64 23.15
N TYR A 519 15.28 16.82 22.18
CA TYR A 519 16.08 16.56 20.99
C TYR A 519 15.84 17.57 19.87
N ARG A 520 16.92 17.98 19.20
CA ARG A 520 16.93 18.70 17.92
C ARG A 520 17.46 17.79 16.81
N LEU A 521 17.05 18.05 15.58
CA LEU A 521 17.53 17.29 14.43
C LEU A 521 19.04 17.53 14.24
N GLY A 522 19.80 16.44 14.25
CA GLY A 522 21.23 16.42 13.94
C GLY A 522 21.48 16.11 12.48
N LYS A 523 22.36 15.16 12.22
CA LYS A 523 22.72 14.77 10.84
C LYS A 523 21.72 13.75 10.31
N VAL A 524 21.33 13.93 9.05
CA VAL A 524 20.56 12.95 8.29
C VAL A 524 21.49 12.17 7.40
N VAL A 525 21.37 10.85 7.44
CA VAL A 525 22.20 9.90 6.73
C VAL A 525 21.32 9.03 5.87
N VAL A 526 21.56 8.98 4.57
CA VAL A 526 20.82 8.07 3.68
C VAL A 526 21.69 6.86 3.34
N ARG A 527 21.08 5.67 3.30
CA ARG A 527 21.71 4.44 2.81
C ARG A 527 20.73 3.58 2.03
N GLY A 528 21.23 2.86 1.02
CA GLY A 528 20.45 1.97 0.17
C GLY A 528 19.86 2.62 -1.10
N ASN A 529 20.11 3.92 -1.30
CA ASN A 529 19.80 4.65 -2.54
C ASN A 529 20.97 4.53 -3.54
N LEU A 530 20.93 3.51 -4.41
CA LEU A 530 22.00 3.28 -5.38
C LEU A 530 21.79 4.03 -6.69
N LEU A 531 20.54 4.18 -7.12
CA LEU A 531 20.15 4.78 -8.39
C LEU A 531 19.53 6.17 -8.20
N THR A 532 19.25 6.56 -6.97
CA THR A 532 18.60 7.83 -6.62
C THR A 532 19.56 8.66 -5.79
N ASP A 533 19.77 9.90 -6.21
CA ASP A 533 20.57 10.87 -5.49
C ASP A 533 19.97 11.15 -4.10
N SER A 534 20.82 11.19 -3.07
CA SER A 534 20.44 11.44 -1.68
C SER A 534 19.70 12.77 -1.50
N VAL A 535 19.86 13.74 -2.41
CA VAL A 535 19.12 15.01 -2.45
C VAL A 535 17.61 14.78 -2.44
N VAL A 536 17.13 13.67 -3.01
CA VAL A 536 15.72 13.29 -3.03
C VAL A 536 15.18 13.05 -1.63
N VAL A 537 15.99 12.49 -0.73
CA VAL A 537 15.63 12.29 0.68
C VAL A 537 15.85 13.57 1.48
N TYR A 538 16.98 14.26 1.27
CA TYR A 538 17.31 15.47 2.04
C TYR A 538 16.28 16.59 1.86
N ARG A 539 15.76 16.79 0.64
CA ARG A 539 14.75 17.83 0.39
C ARG A 539 13.39 17.53 1.04
N GLU A 540 13.12 16.28 1.41
CA GLU A 540 11.87 15.90 2.09
C GLU A 540 11.92 16.16 3.60
N VAL A 541 13.08 16.57 4.16
CA VAL A 541 13.21 16.93 5.58
C VAL A 541 12.32 18.13 5.88
N THR A 542 11.30 17.92 6.71
CA THR A 542 10.30 18.92 7.07
C THR A 542 10.67 19.73 8.31
N ILE A 543 11.65 19.27 9.10
CA ILE A 543 12.07 19.88 10.36
C ILE A 543 13.02 21.06 10.07
N PRO A 544 12.65 22.30 10.46
CA PRO A 544 13.56 23.44 10.32
C PRO A 544 14.82 23.29 11.18
N GLU A 545 15.94 23.78 10.67
CA GLU A 545 17.20 23.79 11.42
C GLU A 545 17.05 24.48 12.79
N GLY A 546 17.65 23.88 13.82
CA GLY A 546 17.62 24.39 15.19
C GLY A 546 16.32 24.13 15.96
N ARG A 547 15.24 23.70 15.30
CA ARG A 547 13.98 23.32 15.97
C ARG A 547 14.12 21.94 16.64
N ALA A 548 13.33 21.72 17.70
CA ALA A 548 13.16 20.40 18.28
C ALA A 548 12.59 19.41 17.23
N ALA A 549 13.09 18.18 17.25
CA ALA A 549 12.67 17.09 16.38
C ALA A 549 11.70 16.18 17.15
N GLY A 550 10.40 16.38 16.95
CA GLY A 550 9.37 15.57 17.59
C GLY A 550 9.06 14.29 16.83
N GLU A 551 8.44 13.31 17.50
CA GLU A 551 8.04 12.04 16.87
C GLU A 551 7.13 12.25 15.66
N LYS A 552 6.12 13.12 15.76
CA LYS A 552 5.27 13.50 14.62
C LYS A 552 6.07 14.06 13.44
N ASP A 553 7.10 14.87 13.70
CA ASP A 553 7.91 15.43 12.62
C ASP A 553 8.75 14.35 11.94
N LEU A 554 9.32 13.42 12.72
CA LEU A 554 10.08 12.27 12.21
C LEU A 554 9.20 11.32 11.39
N MET A 555 7.98 11.04 11.85
CA MET A 555 6.99 10.26 11.10
C MET A 555 6.58 10.96 9.81
N THR A 556 6.36 12.28 9.86
CA THR A 556 6.02 13.09 8.67
C THR A 556 7.16 13.05 7.66
N PHE A 557 8.41 13.15 8.11
CA PHE A 557 9.59 13.00 7.24
C PHE A 557 9.66 11.60 6.61
N GLN A 558 9.49 10.53 7.39
CA GLN A 558 9.47 9.16 6.87
C GLN A 558 8.37 8.96 5.83
N GLN A 559 7.16 9.47 6.09
CA GLN A 559 6.02 9.43 5.17
C GLN A 559 6.27 10.25 3.91
N ALA A 560 6.93 11.41 4.02
CA ALA A 560 7.28 12.24 2.86
C ALA A 560 8.29 11.53 1.94
N VAL A 561 9.32 10.88 2.52
CA VAL A 561 10.30 10.08 1.76
C VAL A 561 9.63 8.87 1.10
N PHE A 562 8.77 8.15 1.82
CA PHE A 562 8.00 7.03 1.25
C PHE A 562 7.04 7.50 0.14
N GLY A 563 6.36 8.63 0.37
CA GLY A 563 5.43 9.27 -0.56
C GLY A 563 6.05 9.78 -1.85
N THR A 564 7.38 9.78 -1.99
CA THR A 564 8.05 10.01 -3.29
C THR A 564 7.68 8.94 -4.33
N GLY A 565 7.38 7.72 -3.86
CA GLY A 565 7.11 6.55 -4.70
C GLY A 565 8.37 5.92 -5.31
N LEU A 566 9.56 6.30 -4.85
CA LEU A 566 10.87 5.80 -5.31
C LEU A 566 11.42 4.67 -4.46
N TYR A 567 10.86 4.46 -3.27
CA TYR A 567 11.33 3.47 -2.31
C TYR A 567 10.18 2.53 -1.93
N ARG A 568 10.46 1.22 -1.90
CA ARG A 568 9.53 0.19 -1.40
C ARG A 568 9.49 0.17 0.12
N THR A 569 10.63 0.45 0.75
CA THR A 569 10.79 0.44 2.20
C THR A 569 11.56 1.68 2.62
N VAL A 570 11.09 2.38 3.67
CA VAL A 570 11.81 3.47 4.32
C VAL A 570 11.84 3.19 5.81
N ARG A 571 13.02 3.00 6.38
CA ARG A 571 13.24 2.77 7.81
C ARG A 571 14.04 3.93 8.38
N LEU A 572 13.54 4.47 9.48
CA LEU A 572 14.18 5.56 10.18
C LEU A 572 14.80 5.05 11.48
N HIS A 573 16.12 4.93 11.52
CA HIS A 573 16.84 4.61 12.75
C HIS A 573 17.28 5.89 13.44
N GLN A 574 16.94 6.02 14.72
CA GLN A 574 17.24 7.19 15.53
C GLN A 574 18.50 6.93 16.37
N VAL A 575 19.52 7.76 16.20
CA VAL A 575 20.72 7.74 17.04
C VAL A 575 20.65 8.94 17.98
N ARG A 576 20.17 8.70 19.20
CA ARG A 576 19.97 9.72 20.23
C ARG A 576 21.28 10.02 20.94
N ARG A 577 21.59 11.30 21.13
CA ARG A 577 22.71 11.82 21.95
C ARG A 577 22.14 12.69 23.08
N PRO A 578 21.73 12.07 24.21
CA PRO A 578 21.08 12.75 25.33
C PRO A 578 21.83 13.99 25.82
N ASP A 579 23.15 13.87 26.01
CA ASP A 579 24.00 14.95 26.56
C ASP A 579 24.07 16.20 25.67
N GLU A 580 23.89 16.03 24.36
CA GLU A 580 23.90 17.13 23.39
C GLU A 580 22.48 17.62 23.04
N GLY A 581 21.44 16.88 23.42
CA GLY A 581 20.07 17.10 22.97
C GLY A 581 19.94 17.00 21.44
N ILE A 582 20.67 16.06 20.82
CA ILE A 582 20.67 15.86 19.35
C ILE A 582 20.22 14.45 18.99
N VAL A 583 19.36 14.33 17.99
CA VAL A 583 18.99 13.06 17.37
C VAL A 583 19.49 13.04 15.92
N ASP A 584 20.43 12.15 15.62
CA ASP A 584 20.85 11.89 14.24
C ASP A 584 19.94 10.82 13.64
N LEU A 585 19.69 10.90 12.33
CA LEU A 585 18.79 10.00 11.61
C LEU A 585 19.54 9.18 10.58
N ILE A 586 19.41 7.86 10.62
CA ILE A 586 19.85 6.97 9.55
C ILE A 586 18.60 6.48 8.81
N VAL A 587 18.40 7.06 7.62
CA VAL A 587 17.33 6.73 6.68
C VAL A 587 17.82 5.58 5.80
N GLU A 588 17.34 4.39 6.09
CA GLU A 588 17.60 3.19 5.28
C GLU A 588 16.45 3.01 4.30
N VAL A 589 16.78 3.06 3.02
CA VAL A 589 15.80 2.94 1.93
C VAL A 589 16.08 1.70 1.07
N GLU A 590 15.01 1.14 0.52
CA GLU A 590 15.09 0.12 -0.52
C GLU A 590 14.40 0.66 -1.77
N GLU A 591 15.17 0.92 -2.82
CA GLU A 591 14.65 1.45 -4.08
C GLU A 591 13.68 0.47 -4.76
N THR A 592 12.63 1.02 -5.37
CA THR A 592 11.66 0.25 -6.16
C THR A 592 11.90 0.40 -7.65
N LEU A 593 11.17 -0.36 -8.46
CA LEU A 593 11.16 -0.18 -9.92
C LEU A 593 10.69 1.24 -10.24
N PHE A 594 11.55 1.99 -10.91
CA PHE A 594 11.29 3.36 -11.31
C PHE A 594 10.69 3.46 -12.71
N PHE A 595 10.50 2.34 -13.42
CA PHE A 595 9.80 2.29 -14.72
C PHE A 595 8.50 1.50 -14.61
N GLU A 596 7.44 2.04 -15.21
CA GLU A 596 6.10 1.44 -15.26
C GLU A 596 5.60 1.44 -16.71
N PHE A 597 4.98 0.34 -17.11
CA PHE A 597 4.23 0.22 -18.37
C PHE A 597 2.76 0.00 -18.04
N GLU A 598 1.90 0.73 -18.71
CA GLU A 598 0.45 0.63 -18.57
C GLU A 598 -0.17 0.42 -19.95
N PHE A 599 -1.24 -0.36 -20.00
CA PHE A 599 -2.04 -0.51 -21.20
C PHE A 599 -3.47 -0.80 -20.79
N GLY A 600 -4.41 -0.46 -21.66
CA GLY A 600 -5.81 -0.75 -21.44
C GLY A 600 -6.60 -0.70 -22.74
N ALA A 601 -7.76 -1.33 -22.71
CA ALA A 601 -8.71 -1.33 -23.81
C ALA A 601 -10.12 -1.11 -23.24
N GLY A 602 -11.01 -0.57 -24.07
CA GLY A 602 -12.39 -0.33 -23.71
C GLY A 602 -13.23 -0.05 -24.94
N TYR A 603 -14.52 0.14 -24.70
CA TYR A 603 -15.49 0.52 -25.72
C TYR A 603 -16.46 1.52 -25.11
N GLY A 604 -16.86 2.53 -25.87
CA GLY A 604 -17.89 3.49 -25.49
C GLY A 604 -18.76 3.85 -26.69
N THR A 605 -20.05 4.15 -26.47
CA THR A 605 -20.92 4.66 -27.54
C THR A 605 -20.44 6.01 -28.10
N ASP A 606 -19.76 6.79 -27.27
CA ASP A 606 -19.19 8.10 -27.60
C ASP A 606 -17.89 7.99 -28.42
N THR A 607 -16.97 7.09 -28.04
CA THR A 607 -15.62 7.00 -28.63
C THR A 607 -15.39 5.77 -29.52
N GLY A 608 -16.34 4.82 -29.52
CA GLY A 608 -16.16 3.50 -30.11
C GLY A 608 -15.14 2.64 -29.36
N ALA A 609 -14.52 1.69 -30.08
CA ALA A 609 -13.41 0.92 -29.56
C ALA A 609 -12.22 1.84 -29.26
N ARG A 610 -11.59 1.65 -28.10
CA ARG A 610 -10.48 2.48 -27.63
C ARG A 610 -9.45 1.68 -26.86
N GLY A 611 -8.23 2.17 -26.83
CA GLY A 611 -7.16 1.64 -26.00
C GLY A 611 -6.06 2.65 -25.75
N PHE A 612 -5.18 2.33 -24.83
CA PHE A 612 -4.00 3.13 -24.54
C PHE A 612 -2.80 2.26 -24.24
N VAL A 613 -1.63 2.84 -24.46
CA VAL A 613 -0.34 2.34 -24.00
C VAL A 613 0.41 3.51 -23.39
N GLY A 614 0.98 3.32 -22.21
CA GLY A 614 1.76 4.32 -21.49
C GLY A 614 3.04 3.74 -20.92
N ALA A 615 4.05 4.58 -20.85
CA ALA A 615 5.32 4.30 -20.19
C ALA A 615 5.68 5.46 -19.28
N LYS A 616 6.17 5.16 -18.09
CA LYS A 616 6.50 6.16 -17.07
C LYS A 616 7.81 5.82 -16.39
N SER A 617 8.71 6.80 -16.31
CA SER A 617 9.87 6.79 -15.45
C SER A 617 9.64 7.74 -14.26
N LYS A 618 9.87 7.27 -13.04
CA LYS A 618 9.72 8.05 -11.81
C LYS A 618 11.00 8.77 -11.38
N ASN A 619 12.15 8.37 -11.94
CA ASN A 619 13.47 8.81 -11.46
C ASN A 619 14.40 9.22 -12.61
N LEU A 620 13.94 10.14 -13.46
CA LEU A 620 14.77 10.70 -14.53
C LEU A 620 15.93 11.49 -13.92
N ASN A 621 17.14 11.26 -14.42
CA ASN A 621 18.40 11.84 -13.94
C ASN A 621 18.61 11.66 -12.43
N GLU A 622 18.11 10.56 -11.86
CA GLU A 622 18.37 10.14 -10.47
C GLU A 622 17.83 11.12 -9.40
N ARG A 623 17.05 12.14 -9.81
CA ARG A 623 16.58 13.24 -8.94
C ARG A 623 15.08 13.19 -8.65
N GLY A 624 14.43 12.07 -8.91
CA GLY A 624 12.99 11.88 -8.73
C GLY A 624 12.12 12.70 -9.67
N ARG A 625 12.66 13.12 -10.82
CA ARG A 625 11.89 13.73 -11.91
C ARG A 625 11.08 12.66 -12.61
N ARG A 626 9.81 12.96 -12.91
CA ARG A 626 8.91 11.98 -13.54
C ARG A 626 8.79 12.31 -15.01
N LEU A 627 9.02 11.33 -15.87
CA LEU A 627 8.75 11.43 -17.31
C LEU A 627 7.70 10.38 -17.65
N SER A 628 6.63 10.78 -18.30
CA SER A 628 5.61 9.85 -18.80
C SER A 628 5.29 10.13 -20.25
N ALA A 629 4.99 9.07 -20.99
CA ALA A 629 4.48 9.13 -22.34
C ALA A 629 3.25 8.23 -22.42
N ARG A 630 2.16 8.72 -22.99
CA ARG A 630 0.89 7.98 -23.12
C ARG A 630 0.31 8.21 -24.51
N ILE A 631 -0.05 7.12 -25.17
CA ILE A 631 -0.76 7.11 -26.44
C ILE A 631 -2.13 6.53 -26.16
N THR A 632 -3.18 7.27 -26.49
CA THR A 632 -4.57 6.82 -26.44
C THR A 632 -5.13 6.86 -27.84
N ALA A 633 -5.68 5.76 -28.33
CA ALA A 633 -6.28 5.65 -29.65
C ALA A 633 -7.70 5.12 -29.51
N SER A 634 -8.64 5.75 -30.19
CA SER A 634 -10.04 5.35 -30.29
C SER A 634 -10.54 5.53 -31.73
N GLN A 635 -11.78 5.14 -32.00
CA GLN A 635 -12.35 5.31 -33.34
C GLN A 635 -12.56 6.79 -33.71
N LYS A 636 -12.83 7.67 -32.74
CA LYS A 636 -13.05 9.11 -32.96
C LYS A 636 -11.89 10.01 -32.53
N GLU A 637 -10.99 9.54 -31.67
CA GLU A 637 -9.93 10.38 -31.08
C GLU A 637 -8.59 9.65 -30.99
N GLN A 638 -7.51 10.38 -31.27
CA GLN A 638 -6.12 9.96 -31.05
C GLN A 638 -5.41 11.02 -30.23
N ASN A 639 -4.83 10.62 -29.09
CA ASN A 639 -4.15 11.49 -28.15
C ASN A 639 -2.74 10.98 -27.86
N TYR A 640 -1.74 11.84 -28.04
CA TYR A 640 -0.34 11.58 -27.71
C TYR A 640 0.09 12.60 -26.66
N LEU A 641 0.52 12.11 -25.50
CA LEU A 641 0.92 12.95 -24.37
C LEU A 641 2.33 12.57 -23.92
N ALA A 642 3.18 13.56 -23.73
CA ALA A 642 4.46 13.41 -23.05
C ALA A 642 4.54 14.46 -21.92
N ASP A 643 4.80 14.03 -20.69
CA ASP A 643 4.74 14.87 -19.49
C ASP A 643 5.99 14.68 -18.64
N LEU A 644 6.66 15.79 -18.35
CA LEU A 644 7.82 15.88 -17.48
C LEU A 644 7.44 16.67 -16.21
N ARG A 645 7.66 16.09 -15.03
CA ARG A 645 7.43 16.71 -13.72
C ARG A 645 8.70 16.85 -12.90
N GLU A 646 8.90 18.04 -12.35
CA GLU A 646 9.90 18.37 -11.34
C GLU A 646 9.17 18.62 -10.01
N PRO A 647 9.23 17.69 -9.03
CA PRO A 647 8.48 17.81 -7.78
C PRO A 647 8.87 19.02 -6.91
N TRP A 648 10.06 19.60 -7.11
CA TRP A 648 10.59 20.72 -6.32
C TRP A 648 11.11 21.85 -7.23
N VAL A 649 10.24 22.47 -8.04
CA VAL A 649 10.65 23.43 -9.08
C VAL A 649 11.36 24.68 -8.54
N PHE A 650 11.05 25.08 -7.30
CA PHE A 650 11.69 26.21 -6.62
C PHE A 650 12.70 25.81 -5.54
N GLY A 651 12.95 24.51 -5.34
CA GLY A 651 13.94 24.01 -4.38
C GLY A 651 13.72 24.42 -2.91
N ASN A 652 12.50 24.79 -2.52
CA ASN A 652 12.19 25.30 -1.17
C ASN A 652 11.13 24.45 -0.45
N ARG A 653 11.03 24.60 0.87
CA ARG A 653 10.13 23.82 1.76
C ARG A 653 8.65 23.80 1.38
N TRP A 654 8.20 24.68 0.48
CA TRP A 654 6.81 24.75 0.06
C TRP A 654 6.45 23.70 -0.99
N LYS A 655 7.40 22.91 -1.52
CA LYS A 655 7.16 21.75 -2.41
C LYS A 655 6.15 22.05 -3.52
N TRP A 656 6.53 22.96 -4.42
CA TRP A 656 5.80 23.26 -5.65
C TRP A 656 6.30 22.36 -6.78
N GLU A 657 5.37 21.76 -7.52
CA GLU A 657 5.69 20.89 -8.65
C GLU A 657 5.63 21.70 -9.96
N GLY A 658 6.72 21.68 -10.71
CA GLY A 658 6.79 22.20 -12.07
C GLY A 658 6.48 21.10 -13.08
N GLY A 659 5.77 21.43 -14.15
CA GLY A 659 5.44 20.48 -15.22
C GLY A 659 5.63 21.06 -16.61
N VAL A 660 6.07 20.22 -17.55
CA VAL A 660 6.06 20.50 -18.98
C VAL A 660 5.35 19.35 -19.68
N THR A 661 4.22 19.64 -20.32
CA THR A 661 3.39 18.65 -21.01
C THR A 661 3.35 18.99 -22.50
N ALA A 662 3.85 18.11 -23.35
CA ALA A 662 3.60 18.14 -24.78
C ALA A 662 2.39 17.27 -25.10
N PHE A 663 1.50 17.78 -25.93
CA PHE A 663 0.22 17.15 -26.24
C PHE A 663 -0.08 17.30 -27.73
N HIS A 664 -0.47 16.21 -28.37
CA HIS A 664 -0.98 16.19 -29.73
C HIS A 664 -2.29 15.40 -29.76
N GLN A 665 -3.33 16.00 -30.33
CA GLN A 665 -4.65 15.42 -30.44
C GLN A 665 -5.20 15.56 -31.85
N GLU A 666 -5.82 14.50 -32.33
CA GLU A 666 -6.71 14.51 -33.49
C GLU A 666 -8.05 13.94 -33.07
N ALA A 667 -9.12 14.72 -33.24
CA ALA A 667 -10.46 14.38 -32.78
C ALA A 667 -11.49 14.67 -33.87
N GLU A 668 -12.32 13.68 -34.17
CA GLU A 668 -13.49 13.80 -35.04
C GLU A 668 -14.72 14.12 -34.17
N ARG A 669 -15.35 15.27 -34.45
CA ARG A 669 -16.59 15.71 -33.80
C ARG A 669 -17.72 15.74 -34.81
N GLU A 670 -18.95 15.92 -34.32
CA GLU A 670 -20.14 15.88 -35.16
C GLU A 670 -20.18 17.02 -36.20
N SER A 671 -19.54 18.15 -35.92
CA SER A 671 -19.62 19.38 -36.76
C SER A 671 -18.30 19.78 -37.42
N PHE A 672 -17.18 19.23 -36.92
CA PHE A 672 -15.83 19.51 -37.42
C PHE A 672 -14.82 18.47 -36.93
N SER A 673 -13.65 18.41 -37.55
CA SER A 673 -12.47 17.71 -37.01
C SER A 673 -11.45 18.71 -36.47
N LEU A 674 -10.80 18.36 -35.36
CA LEU A 674 -9.79 19.17 -34.69
C LEU A 674 -8.45 18.45 -34.68
N ARG A 675 -7.40 19.14 -35.15
CA ARG A 675 -6.00 18.75 -34.87
C ARG A 675 -5.36 19.82 -33.99
N LYS A 676 -4.92 19.42 -32.80
CA LYS A 676 -4.31 20.32 -31.81
C LYS A 676 -2.93 19.82 -31.43
N THR A 677 -1.95 20.71 -31.48
CA THR A 677 -0.61 20.45 -30.93
C THR A 677 -0.27 21.54 -29.92
N SER A 678 0.05 21.17 -28.68
CA SER A 678 0.29 22.13 -27.61
C SER A 678 1.45 21.75 -26.70
N VAL A 679 2.11 22.77 -26.15
CA VAL A 679 3.04 22.65 -25.02
C VAL A 679 2.46 23.44 -23.86
N VAL A 680 2.34 22.78 -22.71
CA VAL A 680 1.82 23.37 -21.47
C VAL A 680 2.93 23.37 -20.44
N THR A 681 3.27 24.54 -19.91
CA THR A 681 4.11 24.66 -18.71
C THR A 681 3.20 24.91 -17.51
N SER A 682 3.51 24.30 -16.36
CA SER A 682 2.63 24.38 -15.20
C SER A 682 3.40 24.49 -13.89
N ILE A 683 2.80 25.18 -12.93
CA ILE A 683 3.19 25.19 -11.52
C ILE A 683 1.99 24.69 -10.74
N ASN A 684 2.18 23.62 -9.98
CA ASN A 684 1.13 22.88 -9.30
C ASN A 684 1.45 22.78 -7.81
N LYS A 685 0.43 22.93 -6.98
CA LYS A 685 0.53 22.75 -5.54
C LYS A 685 -0.57 21.83 -5.05
N THR A 686 -0.16 20.69 -4.50
CA THR A 686 -1.05 19.83 -3.72
C THR A 686 -1.31 20.49 -2.37
N ILE A 687 -2.60 20.71 -2.05
CA ILE A 687 -3.06 21.36 -0.82
C ILE A 687 -3.59 20.30 0.16
N PHE A 688 -4.31 19.31 -0.36
CA PHE A 688 -4.75 18.11 0.36
C PHE A 688 -4.39 16.88 -0.48
N GLU A 689 -4.48 15.68 0.09
CA GLU A 689 -3.98 14.42 -0.52
C GLU A 689 -4.37 14.23 -2.00
N ARG A 690 -5.59 14.63 -2.39
CA ARG A 690 -6.12 14.56 -3.76
C ARG A 690 -6.56 15.91 -4.33
N SER A 691 -6.18 17.01 -3.67
CA SER A 691 -6.61 18.37 -4.05
C SER A 691 -5.44 19.25 -4.43
N SER A 692 -5.55 19.98 -5.52
CA SER A 692 -4.48 20.81 -6.07
C SER A 692 -4.98 22.15 -6.61
N VAL A 693 -4.05 23.10 -6.64
CA VAL A 693 -4.19 24.35 -7.39
C VAL A 693 -3.03 24.44 -8.37
N SER A 694 -3.31 24.88 -9.58
CA SER A 694 -2.35 24.94 -10.67
C SER A 694 -2.48 26.24 -11.46
N ILE A 695 -1.34 26.78 -11.88
CA ILE A 695 -1.26 27.83 -12.89
C ILE A 695 -0.54 27.21 -14.09
N GLN A 696 -1.13 27.37 -15.27
CA GLN A 696 -0.64 26.77 -16.51
C GLN A 696 -0.50 27.85 -17.57
N TYR A 697 0.54 27.75 -18.40
CA TYR A 697 0.67 28.49 -19.64
C TYR A 697 0.67 27.49 -20.79
N GLU A 698 -0.28 27.63 -21.69
CA GLU A 698 -0.47 26.77 -22.85
C GLU A 698 -0.15 27.55 -24.12
N LEU A 699 0.75 27.02 -24.93
CA LEU A 699 0.96 27.44 -26.32
C LEU A 699 0.46 26.31 -27.22
N SER A 700 -0.57 26.55 -28.01
CA SER A 700 -1.17 25.57 -28.90
C SER A 700 -1.27 26.08 -30.34
N ARG A 701 -1.28 25.14 -31.29
CA ARG A 701 -1.69 25.37 -32.66
C ARG A 701 -2.88 24.46 -32.95
N ASP A 702 -4.03 25.09 -33.14
CA ASP A 702 -5.32 24.44 -33.30
C ASP A 702 -5.72 24.56 -34.78
N ARG A 703 -5.95 23.45 -35.46
CA ARG A 703 -6.44 23.41 -36.84
C ARG A 703 -7.80 22.76 -36.89
N VAL A 704 -8.78 23.52 -37.36
CA VAL A 704 -10.14 23.05 -37.62
C VAL A 704 -10.23 22.68 -39.11
N PHE A 705 -10.77 21.50 -39.39
CA PHE A 705 -10.93 20.97 -40.75
C PHE A 705 -12.16 20.05 -40.84
N ASN A 706 -12.52 19.59 -42.04
CA ASN A 706 -13.74 18.81 -42.28
C ASN A 706 -14.98 19.42 -41.61
N VAL A 707 -15.14 20.75 -41.74
CA VAL A 707 -16.26 21.47 -41.15
C VAL A 707 -17.51 21.28 -42.00
N THR A 708 -18.61 20.90 -41.37
CA THR A 708 -19.91 20.78 -42.04
C THR A 708 -20.41 22.16 -42.46
N ALA A 709 -21.05 22.27 -43.63
CA ALA A 709 -21.43 23.55 -44.21
C ALA A 709 -22.27 24.44 -43.28
N GLY A 710 -23.20 23.87 -42.50
CA GLY A 710 -24.00 24.62 -41.53
C GLY A 710 -23.31 24.94 -40.21
N ALA A 711 -22.07 24.49 -39.99
CA ALA A 711 -21.32 24.73 -38.74
C ALA A 711 -20.36 25.93 -38.81
N ILE A 712 -20.06 26.45 -40.00
CA ILE A 712 -19.16 27.60 -40.17
C ILE A 712 -19.89 28.86 -39.71
N LEU A 713 -19.42 29.50 -38.64
CA LEU A 713 -20.07 30.68 -38.09
C LEU A 713 -19.22 31.95 -38.21
N SER A 714 -17.90 31.84 -38.15
CA SER A 714 -17.02 32.99 -38.32
C SER A 714 -15.73 32.69 -39.12
N PRO A 715 -15.01 33.71 -39.63
CA PRO A 715 -13.69 33.52 -40.24
C PRO A 715 -12.68 32.84 -39.31
N GLU A 716 -12.81 33.04 -37.99
CA GLU A 716 -11.97 32.42 -36.98
C GLU A 716 -12.16 30.89 -36.87
N ASP A 717 -13.24 30.35 -37.41
CA ASP A 717 -13.47 28.90 -37.52
C ASP A 717 -12.67 28.26 -38.67
N GLN A 718 -12.05 29.08 -39.53
CA GLN A 718 -11.36 28.61 -40.73
C GLN A 718 -9.85 28.53 -40.54
N GLY A 719 -9.29 27.35 -40.84
CA GLY A 719 -7.84 27.18 -40.97
C GLY A 719 -7.15 26.79 -39.66
N SER A 720 -6.03 27.44 -39.36
CA SER A 720 -5.21 27.14 -38.18
C SER A 720 -4.98 28.40 -37.37
N ALA A 721 -5.15 28.31 -36.06
CA ALA A 721 -4.92 29.39 -35.12
C ALA A 721 -3.84 29.00 -34.10
N THR A 722 -2.90 29.92 -33.86
CA THR A 722 -1.95 29.82 -32.75
C THR A 722 -2.58 30.45 -31.51
N ILE A 723 -2.70 29.70 -30.41
CA ILE A 723 -3.36 30.16 -29.18
C ILE A 723 -2.36 30.11 -28.03
N SER A 724 -2.16 31.26 -27.38
CA SER A 724 -1.36 31.40 -26.16
C SER A 724 -2.27 31.78 -25.02
N ALA A 725 -2.41 30.91 -24.01
CA ALA A 725 -3.34 31.08 -22.92
C ALA A 725 -2.73 30.81 -21.54
N VAL A 726 -3.10 31.63 -20.56
CA VAL A 726 -2.85 31.35 -19.14
C VAL A 726 -4.10 30.73 -18.54
N ARG A 727 -3.97 29.60 -17.85
CA ARG A 727 -5.06 28.89 -17.19
C ARG A 727 -4.79 28.73 -15.70
N GLY A 728 -5.68 29.26 -14.87
CA GLY A 728 -5.77 28.91 -13.45
C GLY A 728 -6.71 27.71 -13.27
N LEU A 729 -6.30 26.69 -12.54
CA LEU A 729 -7.08 25.47 -12.26
C LEU A 729 -7.08 25.20 -10.76
N PHE A 730 -8.23 24.82 -10.23
CA PHE A 730 -8.31 24.19 -8.91
C PHE A 730 -9.08 22.87 -9.01
N VAL A 731 -8.65 21.90 -8.21
CA VAL A 731 -9.31 20.61 -8.02
C VAL A 731 -9.34 20.32 -6.52
N LEU A 732 -10.54 20.14 -5.99
CA LEU A 732 -10.80 19.77 -4.60
C LEU A 732 -11.53 18.42 -4.60
N ASP A 733 -10.79 17.36 -4.31
CA ASP A 733 -11.32 16.00 -4.25
C ASP A 733 -11.34 15.49 -2.80
N PHE A 734 -12.56 15.37 -2.27
CA PHE A 734 -12.87 14.89 -0.92
C PHE A 734 -13.72 13.60 -0.95
N ARG A 735 -13.70 12.88 -2.07
CA ARG A 735 -14.41 11.60 -2.21
C ARG A 735 -13.75 10.51 -1.37
N ASP A 736 -14.56 9.65 -0.79
CA ASP A 736 -14.10 8.44 -0.10
C ASP A 736 -13.38 7.48 -1.06
N ASP A 737 -13.98 7.22 -2.22
CA ASP A 737 -13.44 6.38 -3.28
C ASP A 737 -13.48 7.14 -4.63
N PRO A 738 -12.36 7.30 -5.36
CA PRO A 738 -12.36 8.01 -6.65
C PRO A 738 -13.11 7.29 -7.77
N PHE A 739 -13.26 5.97 -7.69
CA PHE A 739 -13.82 5.10 -8.72
C PHE A 739 -15.29 4.76 -8.44
N ASN A 740 -15.65 4.51 -7.18
CA ASN A 740 -17.03 4.28 -6.76
C ASN A 740 -17.41 5.08 -5.49
N PRO A 741 -17.43 6.42 -5.59
CA PRO A 741 -17.70 7.30 -4.46
C PRO A 741 -19.10 7.09 -3.88
N LYS A 742 -19.19 7.03 -2.55
CA LYS A 742 -20.46 6.98 -1.80
C LYS A 742 -20.66 8.21 -0.92
N ARG A 743 -19.57 8.86 -0.51
CA ARG A 743 -19.59 10.03 0.35
C ARG A 743 -18.54 11.05 -0.08
N GLY A 744 -18.87 12.33 0.06
CA GLY A 744 -17.93 13.43 -0.12
C GLY A 744 -18.26 14.28 -1.33
N SER A 745 -17.27 14.97 -1.88
CA SER A 745 -17.46 15.87 -3.01
C SER A 745 -16.25 15.94 -3.92
N PHE A 746 -16.49 16.18 -5.20
CA PHE A 746 -15.47 16.55 -6.19
C PHE A 746 -15.83 17.93 -6.75
N ASN A 747 -14.94 18.90 -6.60
CA ASN A 747 -15.14 20.26 -7.11
C ASN A 747 -13.94 20.64 -7.96
N SER A 748 -14.17 21.18 -9.14
CA SER A 748 -13.11 21.68 -10.00
C SER A 748 -13.55 22.96 -10.71
N GLY A 749 -12.57 23.78 -11.07
CA GLY A 749 -12.84 24.96 -11.88
C GLY A 749 -11.60 25.47 -12.55
N SER A 750 -11.79 26.06 -13.72
CA SER A 750 -10.73 26.62 -14.53
C SER A 750 -11.10 27.99 -15.08
N VAL A 751 -10.15 28.91 -15.06
CA VAL A 751 -10.21 30.20 -15.75
C VAL A 751 -9.08 30.23 -16.75
N GLU A 752 -9.40 30.40 -18.02
CA GLU A 752 -8.47 30.46 -19.13
C GLU A 752 -8.56 31.83 -19.79
N PHE A 753 -7.40 32.46 -20.03
CA PHE A 753 -7.29 33.77 -20.64
C PHE A 753 -6.30 33.70 -21.80
N ALA A 754 -6.79 33.88 -23.02
CA ALA A 754 -6.00 33.97 -24.23
C ALA A 754 -6.00 35.41 -24.75
N SER A 755 -4.84 35.92 -25.10
CA SER A 755 -4.71 37.29 -25.60
C SER A 755 -3.52 37.45 -26.54
N SER A 756 -3.68 38.35 -27.49
CA SER A 756 -2.67 38.87 -28.41
C SER A 756 -1.43 39.38 -27.70
N PHE A 757 -1.56 39.90 -26.48
CA PHE A 757 -0.41 40.27 -25.64
C PHE A 757 0.48 39.07 -25.26
N LEU A 758 -0.09 37.87 -25.18
CA LEU A 758 0.62 36.62 -24.95
C LEU A 758 1.06 35.94 -26.27
N GLY A 759 0.84 36.58 -27.42
CA GLY A 759 1.10 36.03 -28.74
C GLY A 759 0.00 35.11 -29.27
N SER A 760 -1.23 35.22 -28.75
CA SER A 760 -2.39 34.49 -29.28
C SER A 760 -2.97 35.18 -30.53
N GLU A 761 -3.43 34.40 -31.50
CA GLU A 761 -4.19 34.90 -32.67
C GLU A 761 -5.69 35.07 -32.36
N VAL A 762 -6.16 34.41 -31.29
CA VAL A 762 -7.54 34.50 -30.80
C VAL A 762 -7.54 35.02 -29.36
N ASP A 763 -8.36 36.05 -29.11
CA ASP A 763 -8.48 36.73 -27.83
C ASP A 763 -9.82 36.34 -27.17
N TYR A 764 -9.76 35.68 -26.02
CA TYR A 764 -10.94 35.28 -25.26
C TYR A 764 -10.63 35.05 -23.78
N TYR A 765 -11.69 35.01 -22.97
CA TYR A 765 -11.62 34.39 -21.65
C TYR A 765 -12.69 33.31 -21.51
N LYS A 766 -12.35 32.21 -20.84
CA LYS A 766 -13.20 31.04 -20.64
C LYS A 766 -13.19 30.62 -19.17
N VAL A 767 -14.36 30.42 -18.60
CA VAL A 767 -14.55 29.98 -17.22
C VAL A 767 -15.38 28.70 -17.23
N ILE A 768 -14.95 27.69 -16.48
CA ILE A 768 -15.66 26.42 -16.32
C ILE A 768 -15.64 26.06 -14.85
N GLY A 769 -16.77 25.61 -14.32
CA GLY A 769 -16.88 25.05 -12.98
C GLY A 769 -17.65 23.73 -12.99
N GLN A 770 -17.25 22.80 -12.12
CA GLN A 770 -17.93 21.54 -11.87
C GLN A 770 -17.97 21.26 -10.37
N SER A 771 -19.09 20.75 -9.90
CA SER A 771 -19.28 20.32 -8.52
C SER A 771 -20.13 19.05 -8.49
N SER A 772 -19.63 18.00 -7.86
CA SER A 772 -20.31 16.70 -7.72
C SER A 772 -20.32 16.29 -6.25
N TRP A 773 -21.48 15.96 -5.71
CA TRP A 773 -21.70 15.62 -4.31
C TRP A 773 -22.29 14.22 -4.16
N TYR A 774 -21.81 13.48 -3.17
CA TYR A 774 -22.14 12.08 -2.93
C TYR A 774 -22.69 11.92 -1.52
N PHE A 775 -23.94 11.47 -1.41
CA PHE A 775 -24.67 11.35 -0.15
C PHE A 775 -25.11 9.89 0.09
N PRO A 776 -24.70 9.25 1.20
CA PRO A 776 -25.20 7.94 1.56
C PRO A 776 -26.61 8.07 2.20
N LEU A 777 -27.67 7.87 1.41
CA LEU A 777 -29.05 7.94 1.92
C LEU A 777 -29.41 6.74 2.84
N PHE A 778 -28.82 5.58 2.58
CA PHE A 778 -28.96 4.34 3.37
C PHE A 778 -27.60 3.62 3.44
N ARG A 779 -27.46 2.58 4.28
CA ARG A 779 -26.17 1.91 4.58
C ARG A 779 -25.34 1.48 3.35
N ARG A 780 -25.93 1.31 2.16
CA ARG A 780 -25.21 0.88 0.94
C ARG A 780 -25.41 1.75 -0.31
N ASN A 781 -26.38 2.66 -0.32
CA ASN A 781 -26.75 3.43 -1.52
C ASN A 781 -25.93 4.73 -1.62
N ALA A 782 -25.90 5.32 -2.82
CA ALA A 782 -25.31 6.65 -3.02
C ALA A 782 -26.23 7.50 -3.90
N PHE A 783 -26.66 8.65 -3.37
CA PHE A 783 -27.26 9.70 -4.19
C PHE A 783 -26.17 10.66 -4.66
N VAL A 784 -26.13 10.93 -5.96
CA VAL A 784 -25.14 11.75 -6.62
C VAL A 784 -25.84 12.96 -7.23
N ALA A 785 -25.38 14.14 -6.88
CA ALA A 785 -25.81 15.39 -7.50
C ALA A 785 -24.59 16.07 -8.12
N SER A 786 -24.61 16.30 -9.43
CA SER A 786 -23.52 16.92 -10.17
C SER A 786 -24.02 18.11 -10.97
N GLY A 787 -23.23 19.17 -11.01
CA GLY A 787 -23.48 20.36 -11.81
C GLY A 787 -22.22 20.81 -12.52
N ARG A 788 -22.35 21.26 -13.76
CA ARG A 788 -21.31 21.86 -14.57
C ARG A 788 -21.84 23.13 -15.22
N ALA A 789 -21.07 24.20 -15.19
CA ALA A 789 -21.41 25.45 -15.86
C ALA A 789 -20.18 26.04 -16.53
N GLY A 790 -20.38 26.76 -17.63
CA GLY A 790 -19.28 27.40 -18.33
C GLY A 790 -19.73 28.62 -19.11
N MET A 791 -18.80 29.56 -19.28
CA MET A 791 -18.94 30.70 -20.17
C MET A 791 -17.62 30.94 -20.90
N VAL A 792 -17.71 31.33 -22.16
CA VAL A 792 -16.59 31.81 -22.97
C VAL A 792 -17.03 33.09 -23.68
N ARG A 793 -16.12 34.05 -23.74
CA ARG A 793 -16.39 35.35 -24.37
C ARG A 793 -15.19 35.79 -25.19
N PRO A 794 -15.42 36.34 -26.40
CA PRO A 794 -14.36 36.91 -27.19
C PRO A 794 -13.90 38.24 -26.56
N LEU A 795 -12.66 38.64 -26.84
CA LEU A 795 -12.06 39.88 -26.38
C LEU A 795 -11.44 40.63 -27.56
N ARG A 796 -11.35 41.96 -27.44
CA ARG A 796 -10.60 42.86 -28.34
C ARG A 796 -10.86 42.61 -29.84
N ASN A 797 -9.97 41.84 -30.47
CA ASN A 797 -9.85 41.67 -31.91
C ASN A 797 -10.57 40.43 -32.45
N THR A 798 -11.10 39.59 -31.56
CA THR A 798 -11.89 38.42 -31.94
C THR A 798 -13.36 38.82 -31.94
N LEU A 799 -14.06 38.61 -33.06
CA LEU A 799 -15.47 38.97 -33.20
C LEU A 799 -16.37 37.92 -32.53
N GLU A 800 -16.08 36.65 -32.77
CA GLU A 800 -16.82 35.52 -32.25
C GLU A 800 -15.87 34.47 -31.67
N VAL A 801 -16.33 33.74 -30.65
CA VAL A 801 -15.55 32.63 -30.10
C VAL A 801 -15.44 31.54 -31.17
N PRO A 802 -14.23 31.06 -31.50
CA PRO A 802 -14.08 29.97 -32.47
C PRO A 802 -14.75 28.68 -32.01
N ILE A 803 -15.28 27.89 -32.92
CA ILE A 803 -16.08 26.70 -32.68
C ILE A 803 -15.37 25.68 -31.78
N GLN A 804 -14.05 25.50 -31.93
CA GLN A 804 -13.22 24.62 -31.10
C GLN A 804 -13.10 25.08 -29.64
N LYS A 805 -13.52 26.31 -29.30
CA LYS A 805 -13.54 26.85 -27.94
C LYS A 805 -14.96 26.95 -27.36
N ARG A 806 -16.01 26.70 -28.12
CA ARG A 806 -17.41 26.70 -27.66
C ARG A 806 -17.72 25.48 -26.79
N PHE A 807 -18.91 25.48 -26.19
CA PHE A 807 -19.43 24.36 -25.41
C PHE A 807 -20.40 23.52 -26.23
N PHE A 808 -20.37 22.22 -26.00
CA PHE A 808 -21.27 21.23 -26.58
C PHE A 808 -21.77 20.33 -25.45
N LEU A 809 -23.05 19.98 -25.47
CA LEU A 809 -23.69 19.05 -24.53
C LEU A 809 -24.54 18.04 -25.29
N GLY A 810 -24.94 16.97 -24.60
CA GLY A 810 -25.62 15.81 -25.16
C GLY A 810 -24.72 14.59 -25.12
N GLY A 811 -25.32 13.42 -24.92
CA GLY A 811 -24.61 12.15 -24.90
C GLY A 811 -24.29 11.64 -23.49
N ARG A 812 -23.38 10.68 -23.41
CA ARG A 812 -23.19 9.85 -22.22
C ARG A 812 -22.68 10.61 -21.00
N THR A 813 -21.82 11.59 -21.22
CA THR A 813 -21.10 12.29 -20.14
C THR A 813 -21.81 13.55 -19.63
N THR A 814 -22.90 13.96 -20.28
CA THR A 814 -23.60 15.22 -19.99
C THR A 814 -25.10 15.01 -19.77
N VAL A 815 -25.90 14.91 -20.84
CA VAL A 815 -27.36 14.70 -20.78
C VAL A 815 -27.70 13.39 -21.48
N ARG A 816 -27.78 12.28 -20.71
CA ARG A 816 -28.06 10.95 -21.24
C ARG A 816 -29.49 10.90 -21.77
N GLY A 817 -29.72 10.21 -22.88
CA GLY A 817 -31.01 10.23 -23.60
C GLY A 817 -31.03 11.18 -24.83
N PHE A 818 -29.99 11.98 -24.99
CA PHE A 818 -29.68 12.74 -26.21
C PHE A 818 -28.43 12.18 -26.90
N GLN A 819 -28.29 12.45 -28.20
CA GLN A 819 -27.10 12.10 -28.98
C GLN A 819 -25.92 13.00 -28.59
N GLU A 820 -24.69 12.56 -28.85
CA GLU A 820 -23.47 13.31 -28.53
C GLU A 820 -23.50 14.70 -29.19
N GLU A 821 -23.12 15.74 -28.45
CA GLU A 821 -23.05 17.14 -28.91
C GLU A 821 -24.35 17.73 -29.51
N SER A 822 -25.51 17.08 -29.32
CA SER A 822 -26.77 17.45 -29.99
C SER A 822 -27.59 18.57 -29.32
N LEU A 823 -27.21 19.05 -28.13
CA LEU A 823 -27.94 20.13 -27.43
C LEU A 823 -27.40 21.51 -27.81
N GLY A 824 -28.32 22.47 -27.94
CA GLY A 824 -28.02 23.88 -28.13
C GLY A 824 -28.26 24.40 -29.54
N PRO A 825 -27.62 25.53 -29.90
CA PRO A 825 -27.76 26.18 -31.19
C PRO A 825 -27.37 25.26 -32.35
N ARG A 826 -28.09 25.40 -33.47
CA ARG A 826 -27.90 24.60 -34.68
C ARG A 826 -27.85 25.49 -35.91
N GLY A 827 -27.09 25.06 -36.91
CA GLY A 827 -27.08 25.64 -38.25
C GLY A 827 -28.37 25.39 -39.01
N ALA A 828 -28.51 26.01 -40.19
CA ALA A 828 -29.70 25.87 -41.04
C ALA A 828 -29.97 24.42 -41.51
N ASP A 829 -28.94 23.58 -41.53
CA ASP A 829 -29.01 22.15 -41.87
C ASP A 829 -29.21 21.25 -40.64
N GLY A 830 -29.38 21.83 -39.45
CA GLY A 830 -29.53 21.10 -38.18
C GLY A 830 -28.22 20.68 -37.53
N THR A 831 -27.06 21.02 -38.12
CA THR A 831 -25.73 20.72 -37.56
C THR A 831 -25.52 21.47 -36.24
N PRO A 832 -25.02 20.82 -35.17
CA PRO A 832 -24.68 21.52 -33.93
C PRO A 832 -23.62 22.60 -34.14
N THR A 833 -23.78 23.75 -33.50
CA THR A 833 -22.78 24.83 -33.59
C THR A 833 -22.11 25.15 -32.25
N GLY A 834 -22.60 24.52 -31.18
CA GLY A 834 -22.23 24.82 -29.81
C GLY A 834 -22.70 26.22 -29.39
N GLY A 835 -22.22 26.67 -28.24
CA GLY A 835 -22.55 27.99 -27.71
C GLY A 835 -21.52 28.53 -26.73
N ASP A 836 -21.68 29.81 -26.38
CA ASP A 836 -20.77 30.54 -25.50
C ASP A 836 -21.02 30.23 -24.02
N TYR A 837 -22.22 29.77 -23.68
CA TYR A 837 -22.62 29.42 -22.33
C TYR A 837 -23.13 27.99 -22.29
N MET A 838 -22.86 27.32 -21.18
CA MET A 838 -23.46 26.03 -20.88
C MET A 838 -23.85 25.91 -19.41
N VAL A 839 -24.90 25.13 -19.16
CA VAL A 839 -25.21 24.58 -17.85
C VAL A 839 -25.63 23.12 -18.02
N ASN A 840 -25.21 22.27 -17.09
CA ASN A 840 -25.56 20.86 -17.06
C ASN A 840 -25.74 20.43 -15.60
N GLY A 841 -26.80 19.67 -15.33
CA GLY A 841 -27.10 19.10 -14.02
C GLY A 841 -27.43 17.62 -14.15
N ASN A 842 -26.98 16.82 -13.19
CA ASN A 842 -27.25 15.38 -13.10
C ASN A 842 -27.62 15.04 -11.66
N ALA A 843 -28.74 14.35 -11.48
CA ALA A 843 -29.13 13.73 -10.22
C ALA A 843 -29.25 12.22 -10.45
N GLU A 844 -28.61 11.41 -9.61
CA GLU A 844 -28.57 9.96 -9.78
C GLU A 844 -28.61 9.22 -8.46
N LEU A 845 -29.54 8.27 -8.33
CA LEU A 845 -29.61 7.34 -7.21
C LEU A 845 -28.98 6.00 -7.60
N ARG A 846 -27.92 5.60 -6.91
CA ARG A 846 -27.20 4.33 -7.08
C ARG A 846 -27.58 3.35 -5.99
N VAL A 847 -28.05 2.17 -6.38
CA VAL A 847 -28.45 1.08 -5.50
C VAL A 847 -27.60 -0.15 -5.82
N PRO A 848 -26.60 -0.50 -4.98
CA PRO A 848 -25.83 -1.72 -5.18
C PRO A 848 -26.69 -2.96 -4.87
N LEU A 849 -26.53 -3.97 -5.71
CA LEU A 849 -27.15 -5.29 -5.60
C LEU A 849 -26.10 -6.35 -5.22
N GLN A 850 -26.53 -7.61 -5.15
CA GLN A 850 -25.61 -8.73 -4.96
C GLN A 850 -24.67 -8.89 -6.17
N TYR A 851 -23.55 -9.60 -5.97
CA TYR A 851 -22.60 -9.96 -7.03
C TYR A 851 -21.93 -8.79 -7.77
N GLY A 852 -21.92 -7.57 -7.20
CA GLY A 852 -21.19 -6.42 -7.79
C GLY A 852 -21.99 -5.62 -8.83
N PHE A 853 -23.29 -5.88 -8.97
CA PHE A 853 -24.18 -5.05 -9.79
C PHE A 853 -24.61 -3.78 -9.06
N ILE A 854 -24.84 -2.69 -9.80
CA ILE A 854 -25.39 -1.44 -9.31
C ILE A 854 -26.47 -0.98 -10.29
N VAL A 855 -27.69 -0.78 -9.79
CA VAL A 855 -28.76 -0.12 -10.54
C VAL A 855 -28.72 1.36 -10.26
N ALA A 856 -28.91 2.17 -11.29
CA ALA A 856 -28.98 3.62 -11.22
C ALA A 856 -30.32 4.12 -11.75
N VAL A 857 -30.87 5.14 -11.10
CA VAL A 857 -31.99 5.94 -11.62
C VAL A 857 -31.47 7.36 -11.73
N PHE A 858 -31.62 8.00 -12.89
CA PHE A 858 -31.06 9.32 -13.12
C PHE A 858 -32.06 10.32 -13.71
N LEU A 859 -31.79 11.59 -13.48
CA LEU A 859 -32.39 12.76 -14.09
C LEU A 859 -31.25 13.68 -14.53
N ASP A 860 -31.19 13.98 -15.81
CA ASP A 860 -30.19 14.88 -16.39
C ASP A 860 -30.89 16.08 -17.02
N ALA A 861 -30.24 17.24 -16.96
CA ALA A 861 -30.70 18.46 -17.62
C ALA A 861 -29.51 19.25 -18.17
N GLY A 862 -29.71 19.97 -19.26
CA GLY A 862 -28.65 20.83 -19.78
C GLY A 862 -29.11 21.81 -20.83
N SER A 863 -28.34 22.88 -20.99
CA SER A 863 -28.53 23.90 -22.00
C SER A 863 -27.18 24.40 -22.49
N VAL A 864 -27.11 24.71 -23.78
CA VAL A 864 -26.02 25.44 -24.44
C VAL A 864 -26.69 26.59 -25.19
N TRP A 865 -26.14 27.80 -25.12
CA TRP A 865 -26.78 28.95 -25.76
C TRP A 865 -25.83 30.10 -26.09
N PHE A 866 -26.33 31.04 -26.90
CA PHE A 866 -25.76 32.37 -27.08
C PHE A 866 -26.57 33.41 -26.27
N PRO A 867 -25.93 34.18 -25.40
CA PRO A 867 -26.61 35.13 -24.52
C PRO A 867 -27.18 36.31 -25.33
N GLY A 868 -28.44 36.67 -25.07
CA GLY A 868 -29.13 37.75 -25.77
C GLY A 868 -29.73 37.36 -27.13
N SER A 869 -29.55 36.11 -27.58
CA SER A 869 -30.23 35.58 -28.76
C SER A 869 -31.67 35.17 -28.43
N THR A 870 -32.62 35.53 -29.29
CA THR A 870 -34.03 35.09 -29.19
C THR A 870 -34.24 33.69 -29.76
N GLU A 871 -33.50 33.33 -30.80
CA GLU A 871 -33.61 32.02 -31.47
C GLU A 871 -32.67 30.98 -30.84
N ASN A 872 -31.46 31.39 -30.46
CA ASN A 872 -30.42 30.54 -29.87
C ASN A 872 -30.17 30.88 -28.38
N GLY A 873 -31.22 31.32 -27.68
CA GLY A 873 -31.21 31.68 -26.27
C GLY A 873 -31.17 30.47 -25.33
N PHE A 874 -31.29 30.73 -24.03
CA PHE A 874 -31.30 29.68 -23.01
C PHE A 874 -32.49 28.73 -23.23
N ASP A 875 -32.18 27.45 -23.42
CA ASP A 875 -33.16 26.40 -23.69
C ASP A 875 -32.78 25.13 -22.90
N LEU A 876 -33.46 24.89 -21.78
CA LEU A 876 -33.18 23.76 -20.90
C LEU A 876 -33.84 22.49 -21.42
N ARG A 877 -33.03 21.50 -21.77
CA ARG A 877 -33.46 20.17 -22.22
C ARG A 877 -33.30 19.16 -21.08
N GLU A 878 -34.24 18.25 -20.93
CA GLU A 878 -34.30 17.35 -19.76
C GLU A 878 -34.50 15.88 -20.17
N SER A 879 -33.91 14.98 -19.39
CA SER A 879 -34.07 13.54 -19.57
C SER A 879 -34.07 12.80 -18.25
N ALA A 880 -34.74 11.65 -18.20
CA ALA A 880 -34.68 10.72 -17.08
C ALA A 880 -34.35 9.33 -17.59
N GLY A 881 -33.80 8.46 -16.74
CA GLY A 881 -33.38 7.15 -17.21
C GLY A 881 -33.00 6.13 -16.14
N LEU A 882 -32.67 4.94 -16.61
CA LEU A 882 -32.18 3.81 -15.82
C LEU A 882 -30.78 3.43 -16.28
N GLY A 883 -29.92 3.09 -15.33
CA GLY A 883 -28.57 2.61 -15.57
C GLY A 883 -28.32 1.26 -14.90
N LEU A 884 -27.56 0.39 -15.55
CA LEU A 884 -27.05 -0.86 -14.99
C LEU A 884 -25.54 -0.84 -15.06
N ARG A 885 -24.89 -1.09 -13.93
CA ARG A 885 -23.43 -1.17 -13.84
C ARG A 885 -23.00 -2.49 -13.26
N TYR A 886 -21.91 -3.03 -13.77
CA TYR A 886 -21.25 -4.21 -13.23
C TYR A 886 -19.80 -3.87 -12.93
N VAL A 887 -19.43 -3.94 -11.65
CA VAL A 887 -18.07 -3.63 -11.20
C VAL A 887 -17.19 -4.83 -11.49
N THR A 888 -16.27 -4.69 -12.44
CA THR A 888 -15.27 -5.73 -12.74
C THR A 888 -13.89 -5.33 -12.23
N PRO A 889 -12.96 -6.29 -12.07
CA PRO A 889 -11.57 -5.97 -11.74
C PRO A 889 -10.87 -5.04 -12.74
N ILE A 890 -11.34 -5.00 -14.00
CA ILE A 890 -10.75 -4.21 -15.10
C ILE A 890 -11.51 -2.90 -15.38
N GLY A 891 -12.46 -2.52 -14.50
CA GLY A 891 -13.28 -1.31 -14.61
C GLY A 891 -14.78 -1.60 -14.72
N PRO A 892 -15.63 -0.59 -14.52
CA PRO A 892 -17.08 -0.78 -14.59
C PRO A 892 -17.54 -0.98 -16.04
N ILE A 893 -18.49 -1.89 -16.23
CA ILE A 893 -19.34 -1.94 -17.41
C ILE A 893 -20.59 -1.14 -17.07
N SER A 894 -20.99 -0.19 -17.91
CA SER A 894 -22.18 0.64 -17.69
C SER A 894 -23.07 0.66 -18.92
N LEU A 895 -24.37 0.47 -18.72
CA LEU A 895 -25.42 0.60 -19.72
C LEU A 895 -26.47 1.56 -19.17
N ASP A 896 -26.68 2.69 -19.82
CA ASP A 896 -27.66 3.70 -19.45
C ASP A 896 -28.70 3.86 -20.57
N TYR A 897 -29.97 3.92 -20.22
CA TYR A 897 -31.09 4.19 -21.12
C TYR A 897 -31.83 5.43 -20.66
N GLY A 898 -31.81 6.48 -21.47
CA GLY A 898 -32.41 7.78 -21.15
C GLY A 898 -33.56 8.14 -22.07
N TRP A 899 -34.65 8.64 -21.51
CA TRP A 899 -35.81 9.18 -22.19
C TRP A 899 -35.80 10.71 -22.16
N LYS A 900 -36.12 11.35 -23.28
CA LYS A 900 -36.29 12.82 -23.34
C LYS A 900 -37.63 13.19 -22.70
N LEU A 901 -37.61 14.04 -21.68
CA LEU A 901 -38.84 14.49 -21.00
C LEU A 901 -39.58 15.54 -21.82
N ASP A 902 -38.83 16.34 -22.58
CA ASP A 902 -39.32 17.41 -23.45
C ASP A 902 -39.05 17.07 -24.94
N ARG A 903 -39.53 15.91 -25.39
CA ARG A 903 -39.35 15.45 -26.78
C ARG A 903 -39.96 16.44 -27.77
N ARG A 904 -39.17 16.86 -28.78
CA ARG A 904 -39.62 17.70 -29.89
C ARG A 904 -39.88 16.90 -31.16
N GLU A 905 -40.58 17.52 -32.11
CA GLU A 905 -40.82 16.93 -33.43
C GLU A 905 -39.49 16.63 -34.14
N GLY A 906 -39.38 15.46 -34.77
CA GLY A 906 -38.13 14.99 -35.39
C GLY A 906 -37.12 14.33 -34.44
N GLU A 907 -37.31 14.39 -33.12
CA GLU A 907 -36.39 13.75 -32.15
C GLU A 907 -36.80 12.31 -31.81
N SER A 908 -35.79 11.46 -31.57
CA SER A 908 -35.96 10.13 -30.97
C SER A 908 -36.52 10.24 -29.55
N SER A 909 -37.33 9.28 -29.11
CA SER A 909 -37.90 9.29 -27.75
C SER A 909 -36.87 8.99 -26.65
N SER A 910 -35.77 8.31 -26.99
CA SER A 910 -34.80 7.77 -26.06
C SER A 910 -33.48 7.44 -26.73
N GLU A 911 -32.41 7.34 -25.95
CA GLU A 911 -31.09 6.91 -26.43
C GLU A 911 -30.43 5.91 -25.47
N TRP A 912 -29.66 4.98 -26.03
CA TRP A 912 -28.83 4.02 -25.28
C TRP A 912 -27.39 4.51 -25.21
N HIS A 913 -26.77 4.40 -24.04
CA HIS A 913 -25.38 4.72 -23.79
C HIS A 913 -24.69 3.52 -23.15
N PHE A 914 -23.55 3.11 -23.69
CA PHE A 914 -22.85 1.91 -23.24
C PHE A 914 -21.36 2.15 -23.12
N THR A 915 -20.75 1.60 -22.06
CA THR A 915 -19.29 1.63 -21.85
C THR A 915 -18.76 0.37 -21.20
N ILE A 916 -17.54 -0.02 -21.61
CA ILE A 916 -16.71 -1.01 -20.96
C ILE A 916 -15.35 -0.38 -20.65
N GLY A 917 -14.91 -0.58 -19.40
CA GLY A 917 -13.56 -0.28 -18.95
C GLY A 917 -13.38 1.15 -18.47
N ALA A 918 -12.53 1.32 -17.47
CA ALA A 918 -12.06 2.63 -17.05
C ALA A 918 -10.87 3.02 -17.92
N VAL A 919 -11.15 3.54 -19.12
CA VAL A 919 -10.10 4.16 -19.94
C VAL A 919 -9.94 5.58 -19.41
N PHE A 920 -9.02 5.72 -18.45
CA PHE A 920 -8.66 6.98 -17.80
C PHE A 920 -8.07 7.98 -18.78
#